data_AF-A0A533Q8W0-F1
#
_entry.id   AF-A0A533Q8W0-F1
#
_cell.length_a   1.000
_cell.length_b   1.000
_cell.length_c   1.000
_cell.angle_alpha   90.00
_cell.angle_beta   90.00
_cell.angle_gamma   90.00
#
_symmetry.space_group_name_H-M   'P 1'
#
loop_
_entity.id
_entity.type
_entity.pdbx_description
1 polymer ?
#
loop_
_entity_poly.entity_id
_entity_poly.type
_entity_poly.pdbx_seq_one_letter_code
_entity_poly.pdbx_strand_id
1 'polypeptide(L)'
;MKIIRNGIPFIKDESFNSERIGDPCILDACIPEGNNLRTSGEGLQLVNRNELRHAVGIVAARSLRYFSTNGEGFNIFRLRNMAIWWLRHIYNSFNWWKAYVVNAEGERKDMPMLYIGEEFGAVTGWGDNEADIVLSAFENDRCLVSQKFEGGAIFAVGYSERGGLFNSPDMYGVKTIVGSKYKGAGVSVINGITRNLYLMAEHILKREGKEIVEHNIRSEIKQMEIVVLDRLRHEKLVRTIKEHGAQLSLVKDDDLTPTLAAARDEIDLIIGVGGVPEAILSAIIVEELGGEMTLRILPADVAQDGKLLGRIDNWNHFRKNEVDVLKNFKIVRPGTEKGNEMSWDTVLSSRVLARGKDKVFTASIIKKTPWIRFPDGREVPGVEIEPETGKITVHVIRIYAGKVEIVPVIYTTAISKYMKQYRHFAEVHDKAVGDILVRLGEAYAEFGMFQRAKDCIQKARMHGGISKDLAQKCDFLYEYIEGLDDLTNKPVQDAKAVISHFEKIYRLGKEDDVGIRSARMIKRFYEYLGDKYCHYRQYGEAINYYKEALKYSTHELKLYRKVDSIYMKGMMEEYFHLIDRVYEEHEYKEPEGWERYKLGIALEVFYGNEGYVKPCCRAPWLIFLRRTVLHGKKPSYKLAILTKLLRLQKKLNRANDDELSLFLKNEFGMIQDEIDSILNYKRKKKVFLSVSDLYCVQGLGLDSLAKLLLPRVRIESQNELEDAHIPLSISLVEAMERRYENMMDELKEGHIKEAQEHSYALAEAYHYVGLALYDIGDDKGAKIYYKKAIVKFGEIIEKFDGITPVNAQYRIGNLYEELALLYEKAQEDYNTKAIDAYTCIVDEQQSEELFGSIRGLISIRIRQATERIEYLKKIQLSV
;
A
#
# COMPACT_ATOMS: atom_id res chain seq x y z
N MET A 1 6.08 -3.20 39.82
CA MET A 1 7.06 -4.23 40.22
C MET A 1 8.36 -3.93 39.48
N LYS A 2 9.44 -3.52 40.17
CA LYS A 2 10.74 -3.27 39.51
C LYS A 2 11.30 -4.60 39.04
N ILE A 3 11.44 -4.80 37.72
CA ILE A 3 12.11 -5.98 37.16
C ILE A 3 13.60 -5.64 37.13
N ILE A 4 14.45 -6.45 37.75
CA ILE A 4 15.91 -6.29 37.66
C ILE A 4 16.42 -7.36 36.69
N ARG A 5 17.04 -6.96 35.58
CA ARG A 5 17.64 -7.88 34.62
C ARG A 5 19.07 -7.44 34.35
N ASN A 6 20.04 -8.34 34.56
CA ASN A 6 21.47 -8.05 34.46
C ASN A 6 21.92 -6.82 35.28
N GLY A 7 21.32 -6.61 36.47
CA GLY A 7 21.62 -5.47 37.33
C GLY A 7 20.98 -4.14 36.92
N ILE A 8 20.22 -4.09 35.82
CA ILE A 8 19.54 -2.88 35.33
C ILE A 8 18.07 -2.91 35.80
N PRO A 9 17.57 -1.84 36.46
CA PRO A 9 16.16 -1.72 36.80
C PRO A 9 15.32 -1.38 35.56
N PHE A 10 14.25 -2.15 35.37
CA PHE A 10 13.21 -1.91 34.37
C PHE A 10 11.95 -1.39 35.06
N ILE A 11 11.30 -0.44 34.40
CA ILE A 11 10.02 0.15 34.81
C ILE A 11 8.97 -0.07 33.73
N LYS A 12 7.68 0.01 34.10
CA LYS A 12 6.59 0.03 33.13
C LYS A 12 6.68 1.30 32.29
N ASP A 13 6.53 1.17 30.97
CA ASP A 13 6.46 2.32 30.08
C ASP A 13 5.01 2.79 29.98
N GLU A 14 4.70 3.94 30.57
CA GLU A 14 3.35 4.51 30.58
C GLU A 14 2.92 5.05 29.21
N SER A 15 3.85 5.20 28.26
CA SER A 15 3.50 5.57 26.88
C SER A 15 2.89 4.42 26.08
N PHE A 16 3.04 3.17 26.55
CA PHE A 16 2.46 1.99 25.94
C PHE A 16 1.06 1.71 26.52
N ASN A 17 0.05 1.65 25.65
CA ASN A 17 -1.30 1.27 26.03
C ASN A 17 -1.87 0.25 25.02
N SER A 18 -1.98 -1.00 25.45
CA SER A 18 -2.47 -2.12 24.62
C SER A 18 -3.94 -1.97 24.21
N GLU A 19 -4.79 -1.44 25.09
CA GLU A 19 -6.21 -1.20 24.80
C GLU A 19 -6.38 -0.16 23.70
N ARG A 20 -5.60 0.93 23.76
CA ARG A 20 -5.63 2.01 22.76
C ARG A 20 -5.08 1.56 21.41
N ILE A 21 -4.06 0.71 21.41
CA ILE A 21 -3.49 0.11 20.19
C ILE A 21 -4.43 -0.97 19.62
N GLY A 22 -5.30 -1.56 20.45
CA GLY A 22 -6.13 -2.70 20.09
C GLY A 22 -5.35 -4.02 19.99
N ASP A 23 -4.27 -4.18 20.77
CA ASP A 23 -3.45 -5.39 20.81
C ASP A 23 -3.89 -6.34 21.94
N PRO A 24 -4.58 -7.46 21.65
CA PRO A 24 -5.01 -8.39 22.70
C PRO A 24 -3.89 -9.35 23.16
N CYS A 25 -2.76 -9.39 22.45
CA CYS A 25 -1.66 -10.36 22.67
C CYS A 25 -0.50 -9.76 23.44
N ILE A 26 -0.21 -8.47 23.27
CA ILE A 26 0.82 -7.73 24.01
C ILE A 26 0.11 -6.80 24.99
N LEU A 27 0.27 -7.06 26.29
CA LEU A 27 -0.51 -6.42 27.33
C LEU A 27 0.15 -5.19 27.91
N ASP A 28 1.46 -5.24 28.14
CA ASP A 28 2.26 -4.17 28.74
C ASP A 28 3.69 -4.17 28.17
N ALA A 29 4.38 -3.04 28.31
CA ALA A 29 5.80 -2.92 27.98
C ALA A 29 6.61 -2.41 29.19
N CYS A 30 7.86 -2.84 29.29
CA CYS A 30 8.83 -2.36 30.27
C CYS A 30 10.14 -1.98 29.57
N ILE A 31 10.73 -0.89 30.03
CA ILE A 31 12.00 -0.34 29.52
C ILE A 31 12.98 -0.09 30.67
N PRO A 32 14.29 0.02 30.41
CA PRO A 32 15.25 0.43 31.43
C PRO A 32 14.89 1.81 32.00
N GLU A 33 15.02 1.98 33.32
CA GLU A 33 14.67 3.23 34.03
C GLU A 33 15.37 4.46 33.43
N GLY A 34 16.63 4.30 32.99
CA GLY A 34 17.42 5.36 32.35
C GLY A 34 17.00 5.72 30.91
N ASN A 35 16.15 4.91 30.27
CA ASN A 35 15.67 5.16 28.90
C ASN A 35 14.21 5.64 28.86
N ASN A 36 13.61 5.93 30.02
CA ASN A 36 12.27 6.45 30.10
C ASN A 36 12.23 7.92 29.69
N LEU A 37 11.92 8.16 28.42
CA LEU A 37 11.81 9.52 27.89
C LEU A 37 10.58 10.21 28.45
N ARG A 38 10.68 11.53 28.60
CA ARG A 38 9.58 12.39 29.01
C ARG A 38 9.48 13.54 28.04
N THR A 39 8.25 13.83 27.61
CA THR A 39 7.96 15.05 26.86
C THR A 39 7.73 16.21 27.82
N SER A 40 8.20 17.39 27.47
CA SER A 40 8.04 18.62 28.24
C SER A 40 7.67 19.77 27.30
N GLY A 41 6.51 20.38 27.50
CA GLY A 41 6.02 21.47 26.66
C GLY A 41 5.30 21.00 25.39
N GLU A 42 5.09 21.93 24.46
CA GLU A 42 4.40 21.72 23.17
C GLU A 42 5.37 21.27 22.06
N GLY A 43 4.85 20.91 20.88
CA GLY A 43 5.66 20.44 19.75
C GLY A 43 5.73 18.91 19.60
N LEU A 44 6.22 18.45 18.44
CA LEU A 44 6.39 17.02 18.11
C LEU A 44 7.26 16.27 19.14
N GLN A 45 8.42 16.86 19.45
CA GLN A 45 9.42 16.31 20.37
C GLN A 45 9.81 14.87 20.03
N LEU A 46 10.07 14.56 18.74
CA LEU A 46 10.25 13.19 18.26
C LEU A 46 11.34 12.44 19.04
N VAL A 47 12.42 13.13 19.39
CA VAL A 47 13.54 12.62 20.20
C VAL A 47 13.10 12.14 21.60
N ASN A 48 12.05 12.70 22.18
CA ASN A 48 11.60 12.43 23.54
C ASN A 48 10.36 11.51 23.61
N ARG A 49 10.01 10.82 22.51
CA ARG A 49 8.84 9.92 22.43
C ARG A 49 9.23 8.45 22.54
N ASN A 50 8.78 7.79 23.61
CA ASN A 50 8.93 6.32 23.76
C ASN A 50 8.01 5.57 22.78
N GLU A 51 6.89 6.19 22.39
CA GLU A 51 5.89 5.67 21.46
C GLU A 51 6.52 5.16 20.15
N LEU A 52 7.53 5.86 19.63
CA LEU A 52 8.26 5.47 18.42
C LEU A 52 9.04 4.16 18.58
N ARG A 53 9.49 3.81 19.80
CA ARG A 53 10.11 2.49 20.08
C ARG A 53 9.07 1.38 20.00
N HIS A 54 7.85 1.64 20.48
CA HIS A 54 6.79 0.65 20.49
C HIS A 54 6.27 0.34 19.09
N ALA A 55 6.22 1.34 18.20
CA ALA A 55 5.85 1.14 16.80
C ALA A 55 6.66 0.03 16.12
N VAL A 56 8.00 0.11 16.18
CA VAL A 56 8.87 -0.93 15.61
C VAL A 56 8.96 -2.17 16.50
N GLY A 57 8.91 -1.99 17.83
CA GLY A 57 9.09 -3.08 18.78
C GLY A 57 7.95 -4.10 18.79
N ILE A 58 6.70 -3.64 18.67
CA ILE A 58 5.52 -4.53 18.56
C ILE A 58 5.57 -5.35 17.27
N VAL A 59 5.92 -4.71 16.14
CA VAL A 59 6.08 -5.38 14.85
C VAL A 59 7.13 -6.51 14.96
N ALA A 60 8.27 -6.22 15.57
CA ALA A 60 9.29 -7.22 15.82
C ALA A 60 8.82 -8.34 16.76
N ALA A 61 8.16 -8.03 17.88
CA ALA A 61 7.61 -9.05 18.77
C ALA A 61 6.64 -10.00 18.05
N ARG A 62 5.77 -9.44 17.21
CA ARG A 62 4.78 -10.20 16.42
C ARG A 62 5.39 -10.96 15.24
N SER A 63 6.61 -10.63 14.84
CA SER A 63 7.31 -11.33 13.75
C SER A 63 7.64 -12.80 14.09
N LEU A 64 7.75 -13.15 15.38
CA LEU A 64 8.08 -14.49 15.86
C LEU A 64 7.18 -15.58 15.27
N ARG A 65 5.90 -15.27 15.04
CA ARG A 65 4.93 -16.18 14.43
C ARG A 65 5.32 -16.69 13.04
N TYR A 66 6.16 -15.93 12.33
CA TYR A 66 6.47 -16.15 10.92
C TYR A 66 7.86 -16.71 10.68
N PHE A 67 8.68 -16.84 11.72
CA PHE A 67 10.02 -17.41 11.60
C PHE A 67 9.92 -18.86 11.14
N SER A 68 10.64 -19.19 10.08
CA SER A 68 10.58 -20.48 9.41
C SER A 68 11.99 -20.94 9.03
N THR A 69 12.13 -22.23 8.77
CA THR A 69 13.36 -22.82 8.20
C THR A 69 13.11 -23.54 6.88
N ASN A 70 11.88 -23.51 6.35
CA ASN A 70 11.49 -24.26 5.15
C ASN A 70 11.85 -23.58 3.83
N GLY A 71 12.28 -22.32 3.88
CA GLY A 71 12.68 -21.51 2.73
C GLY A 71 11.53 -20.95 1.91
N GLU A 72 10.29 -21.07 2.37
CA GLU A 72 9.13 -20.57 1.64
C GLU A 72 8.87 -19.09 1.90
N GLY A 73 8.70 -18.34 0.81
CA GLY A 73 8.45 -16.89 0.87
C GLY A 73 7.04 -16.52 1.35
N PHE A 74 6.12 -17.47 1.53
CA PHE A 74 4.76 -17.14 1.98
C PHE A 74 4.74 -16.55 3.40
N ASN A 75 5.62 -17.02 4.29
CA ASN A 75 5.73 -16.43 5.62
C ASN A 75 6.28 -15.00 5.59
N ILE A 76 7.17 -14.68 4.64
CA ILE A 76 7.59 -13.29 4.39
C ILE A 76 6.40 -12.44 3.94
N PHE A 77 5.60 -12.95 2.99
CA PHE A 77 4.41 -12.25 2.51
C PHE A 77 3.41 -11.99 3.65
N ARG A 78 3.18 -12.97 4.53
CA ARG A 78 2.31 -12.82 5.71
C ARG A 78 2.91 -11.84 6.73
N LEU A 79 4.22 -11.90 6.96
CA LEU A 79 4.95 -11.04 7.88
C LEU A 79 4.87 -9.57 7.45
N ARG A 80 5.12 -9.27 6.17
CA ARG A 80 5.00 -7.91 5.61
C ARG A 80 3.60 -7.35 5.80
N ASN A 81 2.57 -8.12 5.42
CA ASN A 81 1.17 -7.71 5.63
C ASN A 81 0.84 -7.46 7.10
N MET A 82 1.34 -8.30 8.02
CA MET A 82 1.16 -8.13 9.46
C MET A 82 1.84 -6.86 9.97
N ALA A 83 3.09 -6.63 9.59
CA ALA A 83 3.88 -5.50 10.05
C ALA A 83 3.23 -4.16 9.70
N ILE A 84 2.81 -4.01 8.44
CA ILE A 84 2.16 -2.81 7.93
C ILE A 84 0.83 -2.58 8.63
N TRP A 85 0.04 -3.64 8.81
CA TRP A 85 -1.26 -3.55 9.47
C TRP A 85 -1.12 -3.08 10.93
N TRP A 86 -0.16 -3.65 11.67
CA TRP A 86 0.09 -3.26 13.06
C TRP A 86 0.68 -1.86 13.16
N LEU A 87 1.66 -1.53 12.32
CA LEU A 87 2.28 -0.21 12.34
C LEU A 87 1.25 0.89 12.12
N ARG A 88 0.37 0.70 11.14
CA ARG A 88 -0.77 1.59 10.89
C ARG A 88 -1.69 1.71 12.10
N HIS A 89 -2.04 0.60 12.75
CA HIS A 89 -2.86 0.63 13.98
C HIS A 89 -2.17 1.41 15.10
N ILE A 90 -0.87 1.17 15.31
CA ILE A 90 -0.10 1.83 16.36
C ILE A 90 -0.01 3.33 16.09
N TYR A 91 0.28 3.77 14.87
CA TYR A 91 0.35 5.20 14.56
C TYR A 91 -0.98 5.92 14.67
N ASN A 92 -2.09 5.27 14.28
CA ASN A 92 -3.42 5.84 14.50
C ASN A 92 -3.77 5.93 15.99
N SER A 93 -3.15 5.12 16.84
CA SER A 93 -3.31 5.25 18.29
C SER A 93 -2.56 6.45 18.88
N PHE A 94 -1.74 7.19 18.11
CA PHE A 94 -1.02 8.36 18.61
C PHE A 94 -1.84 9.64 18.39
N ASN A 95 -2.19 10.36 19.47
CA ASN A 95 -2.97 11.61 19.40
C ASN A 95 -2.13 12.89 19.44
N TRP A 96 -0.80 12.80 19.43
CA TRP A 96 0.07 13.96 19.62
C TRP A 96 0.64 14.52 18.29
N TRP A 97 0.31 13.90 17.15
CA TRP A 97 0.80 14.29 15.83
C TRP A 97 -0.25 14.12 14.73
N LYS A 98 0.00 14.78 13.60
CA LYS A 98 -0.48 14.38 12.28
C LYS A 98 0.73 13.96 11.45
N ALA A 99 0.75 12.73 10.93
CA ALA A 99 1.93 12.19 10.27
C ALA A 99 1.64 11.82 8.82
N TYR A 100 2.64 11.99 7.94
CA TYR A 100 2.52 11.78 6.50
C TYR A 100 3.58 10.82 5.99
N VAL A 101 3.20 9.80 5.24
CA VAL A 101 4.16 8.94 4.54
C VAL A 101 4.76 9.71 3.36
N VAL A 102 6.04 10.07 3.43
CA VAL A 102 6.73 10.76 2.32
C VAL A 102 7.47 9.79 1.39
N ASN A 103 7.78 8.58 1.88
CA ASN A 103 8.28 7.49 1.06
C ASN A 103 8.08 6.14 1.78
N ALA A 104 7.86 5.07 1.03
CA ALA A 104 7.77 3.70 1.52
C ALA A 104 8.04 2.71 0.37
N GLU A 105 8.38 1.45 0.68
CA GLU A 105 8.48 0.34 -0.30
C GLU A 105 7.12 -0.06 -0.97
N GLY A 106 6.12 0.82 -0.86
CA GLY A 106 4.69 0.56 -1.07
C GLY A 106 4.35 -0.16 -2.37
N GLU A 107 4.67 0.47 -3.50
CA GLU A 107 4.24 0.04 -4.82
C GLU A 107 5.11 -1.10 -5.38
N ARG A 108 6.43 -1.05 -5.16
CA ARG A 108 7.37 -2.07 -5.63
C ARG A 108 7.23 -3.41 -4.89
N LYS A 109 6.63 -3.42 -3.70
CA LYS A 109 6.46 -4.62 -2.86
C LYS A 109 4.99 -4.98 -2.60
N ASP A 110 4.05 -4.41 -3.37
CA ASP A 110 2.62 -4.70 -3.28
C ASP A 110 2.05 -4.53 -1.86
N MET A 111 2.51 -3.50 -1.13
CA MET A 111 2.07 -3.19 0.22
C MET A 111 0.76 -2.37 0.15
N PRO A 112 -0.38 -2.92 0.61
CA PRO A 112 -1.69 -2.30 0.40
C PRO A 112 -1.97 -1.07 1.27
N MET A 113 -1.11 -0.79 2.26
CA MET A 113 -1.23 0.27 3.27
C MET A 113 0.16 0.85 3.53
N LEU A 114 0.23 2.01 4.19
CA LEU A 114 1.41 2.87 4.30
C LEU A 114 1.86 3.38 2.92
N TYR A 115 0.90 3.78 2.10
CA TYR A 115 1.16 4.31 0.76
C TYR A 115 1.68 5.75 0.85
N ILE A 116 2.41 6.18 -0.18
CA ILE A 116 3.00 7.52 -0.21
C ILE A 116 1.87 8.57 -0.26
N GLY A 117 1.90 9.50 0.69
CA GLY A 117 0.85 10.47 0.94
C GLY A 117 -0.20 10.04 1.96
N GLU A 118 -0.13 8.83 2.53
CA GLU A 118 -1.04 8.41 3.61
C GLU A 118 -0.82 9.27 4.87
N GLU A 119 -1.91 9.57 5.57
CA GLU A 119 -1.92 10.35 6.80
C GLU A 119 -2.34 9.49 8.01
N PHE A 120 -1.68 9.69 9.16
CA PHE A 120 -2.00 9.03 10.44
C PHE A 120 -2.04 10.01 11.61
N GLY A 121 -2.55 9.53 12.76
CA GLY A 121 -2.59 10.28 14.01
C GLY A 121 -3.88 11.10 14.17
N ALA A 122 -3.83 12.13 15.02
CA ALA A 122 -4.99 12.91 15.40
C ALA A 122 -5.59 13.69 14.22
N VAL A 123 -6.91 13.59 14.04
CA VAL A 123 -7.65 14.32 13.00
C VAL A 123 -7.98 15.75 13.48
N THR A 124 -8.34 15.90 14.75
CA THR A 124 -8.58 17.21 15.39
C THR A 124 -7.27 17.75 15.96
N GLY A 125 -6.70 18.73 15.25
CA GLY A 125 -5.31 19.15 15.36
C GLY A 125 -4.80 19.49 16.76
N TRP A 126 -3.58 19.03 17.03
CA TRP A 126 -2.67 19.67 17.99
C TRP A 126 -1.68 20.54 17.22
N GLY A 127 -2.12 21.70 16.74
CA GLY A 127 -1.26 22.73 16.13
C GLY A 127 -0.35 22.24 15.01
N ASP A 128 0.86 22.83 14.92
CA ASP A 128 1.89 22.57 13.90
C ASP A 128 2.66 21.23 14.08
N ASN A 129 2.08 20.25 14.79
CA ASN A 129 2.70 18.95 15.05
C ASN A 129 2.58 17.98 13.86
N GLU A 130 3.06 18.43 12.70
CA GLU A 130 3.09 17.64 11.48
C GLU A 130 4.44 16.94 11.30
N ALA A 131 4.42 15.62 11.11
CA ALA A 131 5.63 14.82 10.91
C ALA A 131 5.65 14.12 9.55
N ASP A 132 6.83 14.04 8.95
CA ASP A 132 7.09 13.16 7.82
C ASP A 132 7.58 11.79 8.33
N ILE A 133 7.11 10.72 7.70
CA ILE A 133 7.52 9.34 7.96
C ILE A 133 8.09 8.72 6.67
N VAL A 134 9.23 8.04 6.80
CA VAL A 134 9.76 7.12 5.79
C VAL A 134 9.91 5.72 6.37
N LEU A 135 9.53 4.72 5.59
CA LEU A 135 9.40 3.34 6.06
C LEU A 135 10.19 2.38 5.15
N SER A 136 11.08 1.57 5.74
CA SER A 136 11.59 0.35 5.11
C SER A 136 11.02 -0.82 5.90
N ALA A 137 10.20 -1.62 5.23
CA ALA A 137 9.41 -2.64 5.91
C ALA A 137 10.34 -3.73 6.44
N PHE A 138 11.27 -4.25 5.64
CA PHE A 138 12.21 -5.24 6.14
C PHE A 138 13.48 -5.26 5.30
N GLU A 139 14.62 -5.07 5.95
CA GLU A 139 15.93 -5.39 5.38
C GLU A 139 16.22 -6.88 5.55
N ASN A 140 16.55 -7.57 4.46
CA ASN A 140 16.93 -8.99 4.44
C ASN A 140 15.95 -9.97 5.13
N ASP A 141 14.64 -9.80 4.90
CA ASP A 141 13.58 -10.69 5.41
C ASP A 141 13.72 -12.18 5.04
N ARG A 142 14.44 -12.51 3.96
CA ARG A 142 14.67 -13.90 3.52
C ARG A 142 15.40 -14.75 4.56
N CYS A 143 16.24 -14.13 5.39
CA CYS A 143 16.94 -14.83 6.46
C CYS A 143 15.98 -15.32 7.58
N LEU A 144 14.74 -14.84 7.61
CA LEU A 144 13.72 -15.26 8.57
C LEU A 144 13.03 -16.57 8.22
N VAL A 145 13.11 -17.00 6.95
CA VAL A 145 12.46 -18.23 6.48
C VAL A 145 13.44 -19.27 5.98
N SER A 146 14.72 -18.92 5.78
CA SER A 146 15.74 -19.82 5.24
C SER A 146 17.09 -19.61 5.94
N GLN A 147 17.65 -20.72 6.41
CA GLN A 147 18.99 -20.76 7.00
C GLN A 147 20.11 -20.55 5.97
N LYS A 148 19.82 -20.67 4.66
CA LYS A 148 20.80 -20.42 3.60
C LYS A 148 21.12 -18.94 3.40
N PHE A 149 20.27 -18.05 3.88
CA PHE A 149 20.53 -16.62 3.85
C PHE A 149 21.15 -16.20 5.18
N GLU A 150 22.44 -15.90 5.12
CA GLU A 150 23.21 -15.33 6.23
C GLU A 150 22.81 -13.86 6.46
N GLY A 151 23.21 -13.31 7.61
CA GLY A 151 22.87 -11.95 8.04
C GLY A 151 21.64 -11.87 8.94
N GLY A 152 21.19 -10.64 9.19
CA GLY A 152 20.06 -10.34 10.05
C GLY A 152 18.92 -9.65 9.33
N ALA A 153 17.85 -9.37 10.08
CA ALA A 153 16.69 -8.66 9.60
C ALA A 153 16.30 -7.58 10.62
N ILE A 154 15.95 -6.41 10.10
CA ILE A 154 15.44 -5.30 10.90
C ILE A 154 14.16 -4.74 10.30
N PHE A 155 13.39 -4.04 11.11
CA PHE A 155 12.26 -3.21 10.67
C PHE A 155 12.59 -1.76 11.02
N ALA A 156 12.62 -0.85 10.03
CA ALA A 156 13.18 0.49 10.17
C ALA A 156 12.20 1.60 9.77
N VAL A 157 12.18 2.66 10.57
CA VAL A 157 11.36 3.85 10.34
C VAL A 157 12.17 5.11 10.64
N GLY A 158 12.05 6.10 9.77
CA GLY A 158 12.59 7.44 9.95
C GLY A 158 11.47 8.45 10.11
N TYR A 159 11.70 9.44 10.98
CA TYR A 159 10.77 10.52 11.27
C TYR A 159 11.50 11.86 11.19
N SER A 160 10.78 12.91 10.79
CA SER A 160 11.19 14.30 10.92
C SER A 160 9.95 15.18 11.05
N GLU A 161 10.11 16.45 11.43
CA GLU A 161 9.09 17.46 11.17
C GLU A 161 8.72 17.55 9.69
N ARG A 162 7.52 18.06 9.40
CA ARG A 162 6.98 18.21 8.04
C ARG A 162 7.92 18.97 7.10
N GLY A 163 8.19 18.39 5.94
CA GLY A 163 9.13 18.89 4.96
C GLY A 163 10.60 18.57 5.29
N GLY A 164 10.88 17.94 6.44
CA GLY A 164 12.20 17.57 6.90
C GLY A 164 12.80 16.35 6.18
N LEU A 165 11.96 15.51 5.56
CA LEU A 165 12.37 14.37 4.75
C LEU A 165 12.03 14.58 3.26
N PHE A 166 12.77 13.91 2.39
CA PHE A 166 12.57 14.00 0.95
C PHE A 166 11.37 13.20 0.47
N ASN A 167 10.34 13.91 0.04
CA ASN A 167 9.13 13.32 -0.54
C ASN A 167 9.38 12.88 -1.99
N SER A 168 9.21 11.60 -2.27
CA SER A 168 9.51 11.02 -3.58
C SER A 168 8.72 9.74 -3.83
N PRO A 169 8.56 9.32 -5.10
CA PRO A 169 7.91 8.06 -5.41
C PRO A 169 8.75 6.85 -4.99
N ASP A 170 8.12 5.68 -4.96
CA ASP A 170 8.79 4.40 -4.69
C ASP A 170 9.61 3.93 -5.90
N MET A 171 10.78 4.53 -6.08
CA MET A 171 11.69 4.26 -7.20
C MET A 171 13.03 3.68 -6.72
N TYR A 172 13.85 3.27 -7.69
CA TYR A 172 15.25 2.93 -7.45
C TYR A 172 16.13 4.17 -7.64
N GLY A 173 17.24 4.21 -6.90
CA GLY A 173 18.28 5.20 -7.10
C GLY A 173 19.66 4.58 -6.97
N VAL A 174 20.63 5.17 -7.65
CA VAL A 174 22.04 4.89 -7.40
C VAL A 174 22.50 5.72 -6.20
N LYS A 175 23.18 5.10 -5.24
CA LYS A 175 23.68 5.76 -4.03
C LYS A 175 25.15 5.51 -3.80
N THR A 176 25.82 6.48 -3.19
CA THR A 176 27.14 6.35 -2.57
C THR A 176 27.06 6.86 -1.14
N ILE A 177 27.59 6.12 -0.17
CA ILE A 177 27.65 6.54 1.23
C ILE A 177 29.06 6.30 1.74
N VAL A 178 29.64 7.31 2.38
CA VAL A 178 30.93 7.22 3.05
C VAL A 178 30.84 7.71 4.49
N GLY A 179 31.67 7.13 5.36
CA GLY A 179 31.85 7.56 6.74
C GLY A 179 32.54 8.91 6.91
N SER A 180 32.73 9.32 8.16
CA SER A 180 33.37 10.59 8.52
C SER A 180 34.81 10.71 7.98
N LYS A 181 35.50 9.56 7.87
CA LYS A 181 36.85 9.41 7.32
C LYS A 181 37.01 9.99 5.92
N TYR A 182 36.02 9.82 5.02
CA TYR A 182 36.07 10.30 3.63
C TYR A 182 35.14 11.48 3.33
N LYS A 183 34.55 12.08 4.36
CA LYS A 183 33.78 13.31 4.22
C LYS A 183 34.63 14.41 3.57
N GLY A 184 34.12 15.01 2.49
CA GLY A 184 34.77 16.03 1.70
C GLY A 184 35.71 15.49 0.61
N ALA A 185 35.80 14.17 0.41
CA ALA A 185 36.63 13.57 -0.64
C ALA A 185 36.04 13.79 -2.06
N GLY A 186 34.78 14.22 -2.18
CA GLY A 186 34.12 14.44 -3.48
C GLY A 186 33.57 13.17 -4.12
N VAL A 187 33.33 12.12 -3.32
CA VAL A 187 32.69 10.89 -3.77
C VAL A 187 31.26 11.19 -4.25
N SER A 188 30.90 10.66 -5.42
CA SER A 188 29.60 10.94 -6.03
C SER A 188 29.11 9.80 -6.92
N VAL A 189 27.79 9.65 -7.02
CA VAL A 189 27.12 8.67 -7.88
C VAL A 189 27.35 8.87 -9.38
N ILE A 190 27.69 10.09 -9.81
CA ILE A 190 27.99 10.39 -11.22
C ILE A 190 29.44 10.08 -11.60
N ASN A 191 30.30 9.83 -10.61
CA ASN A 191 31.66 9.38 -10.86
C ASN A 191 31.68 7.86 -11.10
N GLY A 192 32.52 7.40 -12.02
CA GLY A 192 32.84 5.97 -12.11
C GLY A 192 33.53 5.50 -10.82
N ILE A 193 33.33 4.23 -10.44
CA ILE A 193 33.89 3.67 -9.21
C ILE A 193 35.41 3.86 -9.08
N THR A 194 36.17 3.70 -10.18
CA THR A 194 37.62 3.99 -10.21
C THR A 194 37.92 5.40 -9.72
N ARG A 195 37.19 6.41 -10.21
CA ARG A 195 37.39 7.80 -9.79
C ARG A 195 37.07 7.99 -8.31
N ASN A 196 35.98 7.39 -7.82
CA ASN A 196 35.64 7.48 -6.39
C ASN A 196 36.72 6.84 -5.49
N LEU A 197 37.24 5.67 -5.85
CA LEU A 197 38.33 5.01 -5.11
C LEU A 197 39.61 5.87 -5.09
N TYR A 198 39.97 6.47 -6.21
CA TYR A 198 41.11 7.39 -6.29
C TYR A 198 40.89 8.64 -5.43
N LEU A 199 39.74 9.29 -5.52
CA LEU A 199 39.41 10.46 -4.70
C LEU A 199 39.49 10.15 -3.20
N MET A 200 38.99 9.00 -2.78
CA MET A 200 39.07 8.53 -1.40
C MET A 200 40.53 8.32 -0.97
N ALA A 201 41.35 7.69 -1.80
CA ALA A 201 42.76 7.44 -1.49
C ALA A 201 43.57 8.74 -1.41
N GLU A 202 43.41 9.63 -2.39
CA GLU A 202 44.04 10.96 -2.43
C GLU A 202 43.70 11.78 -1.18
N HIS A 203 42.44 11.70 -0.73
CA HIS A 203 41.98 12.40 0.48
C HIS A 203 42.68 11.92 1.75
N ILE A 204 42.87 10.60 1.91
CA ILE A 204 43.59 10.03 3.05
C ILE A 204 45.07 10.38 2.99
N LEU A 205 45.73 10.18 1.85
CA LEU A 205 47.14 10.50 1.68
C LEU A 205 47.41 11.98 1.99
N LYS A 206 46.54 12.89 1.53
CA LYS A 206 46.64 14.31 1.83
C LYS A 206 46.50 14.61 3.32
N ARG A 207 45.54 13.98 4.01
CA ARG A 207 45.35 14.14 5.47
C ARG A 207 46.54 13.60 6.26
N GLU A 208 47.17 12.54 5.79
CA GLU A 208 48.35 11.92 6.41
C GLU A 208 49.68 12.58 6.01
N GLY A 209 49.66 13.57 5.11
CA GLY A 209 50.88 14.22 4.61
C GLY A 209 51.77 13.31 3.75
N LYS A 210 51.21 12.22 3.21
CA LYS A 210 51.92 11.29 2.32
C LYS A 210 51.87 11.77 0.88
N GLU A 211 52.88 11.39 0.10
CA GLU A 211 52.92 11.70 -1.33
C GLU A 211 51.78 11.01 -2.10
N ILE A 212 51.10 11.79 -2.94
CA ILE A 212 50.01 11.32 -3.80
C ILE A 212 50.62 10.77 -5.09
N VAL A 213 51.14 9.54 -5.02
CA VAL A 213 51.71 8.79 -6.14
C VAL A 213 50.97 7.47 -6.33
N GLU A 214 50.95 6.95 -7.56
CA GLU A 214 50.15 5.76 -7.96
C GLU A 214 50.36 4.55 -7.03
N HIS A 215 51.58 4.29 -6.57
CA HIS A 215 51.86 3.19 -5.65
C HIS A 215 51.13 3.35 -4.30
N ASN A 216 51.15 4.56 -3.74
CA ASN A 216 50.47 4.88 -2.47
C ASN A 216 48.96 4.84 -2.64
N ILE A 217 48.43 5.39 -3.74
CA ILE A 217 46.99 5.34 -4.05
C ILE A 217 46.52 3.89 -4.10
N ARG A 218 47.23 3.01 -4.82
CA ARG A 218 46.88 1.58 -4.88
C ARG A 218 46.98 0.89 -3.53
N SER A 219 47.95 1.26 -2.71
CA SER A 219 48.10 0.72 -1.35
C SER A 219 46.90 1.10 -0.48
N GLU A 220 46.43 2.36 -0.55
CA GLU A 220 45.24 2.81 0.16
C GLU A 220 43.97 2.12 -0.36
N ILE A 221 43.79 2.01 -1.68
CA ILE A 221 42.61 1.34 -2.26
C ILE A 221 42.50 -0.12 -1.80
N LYS A 222 43.62 -0.85 -1.67
CA LYS A 222 43.63 -2.25 -1.18
C LYS A 222 43.16 -2.41 0.26
N GLN A 223 43.23 -1.35 1.06
CA GLN A 223 42.77 -1.35 2.44
C GLN A 223 41.29 -0.96 2.55
N MET A 224 40.66 -0.47 1.47
CA MET A 224 39.27 -0.05 1.50
C MET A 224 38.32 -1.25 1.48
N GLU A 225 37.30 -1.23 2.34
CA GLU A 225 36.16 -2.14 2.31
C GLU A 225 34.95 -1.48 1.65
N ILE A 226 34.48 -2.11 0.55
CA ILE A 226 33.37 -1.63 -0.26
C ILE A 226 32.18 -2.57 -0.14
N VAL A 227 31.00 -2.04 0.19
CA VAL A 227 29.75 -2.80 0.28
C VAL A 227 28.89 -2.58 -0.97
N VAL A 228 28.43 -3.67 -1.59
CA VAL A 228 27.58 -3.65 -2.79
C VAL A 228 26.49 -4.72 -2.69
N LEU A 229 25.26 -4.38 -3.12
CA LEU A 229 24.19 -5.37 -3.28
C LEU A 229 24.55 -6.42 -4.34
N ASP A 230 24.43 -7.70 -4.02
CA ASP A 230 24.68 -8.81 -4.94
C ASP A 230 23.53 -8.96 -5.94
N ARG A 231 23.70 -8.33 -7.10
CA ARG A 231 22.72 -8.26 -8.19
C ARG A 231 23.42 -8.32 -9.54
N LEU A 232 22.78 -8.93 -10.52
CA LEU A 232 23.28 -8.99 -11.91
C LEU A 232 23.61 -7.60 -12.47
N ARG A 233 22.79 -6.59 -12.17
CA ARG A 233 23.02 -5.19 -12.57
C ARG A 233 24.34 -4.59 -12.04
N HIS A 234 24.93 -5.15 -10.97
CA HIS A 234 26.17 -4.67 -10.36
C HIS A 234 27.42 -5.45 -10.77
N GLU A 235 27.32 -6.45 -11.65
CA GLU A 235 28.47 -7.29 -12.05
C GLU A 235 29.68 -6.47 -12.53
N LYS A 236 29.45 -5.44 -13.35
CA LYS A 236 30.51 -4.56 -13.84
C LYS A 236 31.15 -3.76 -12.69
N LEU A 237 30.33 -3.20 -11.79
CA LEU A 237 30.79 -2.46 -10.61
C LEU A 237 31.66 -3.36 -9.72
N VAL A 238 31.17 -4.55 -9.39
CA VAL A 238 31.85 -5.57 -8.58
C VAL A 238 33.18 -5.97 -9.21
N ARG A 239 33.20 -6.25 -10.52
CA ARG A 239 34.42 -6.61 -11.23
C ARG A 239 35.46 -5.50 -11.15
N THR A 240 35.05 -4.26 -11.42
CA THR A 240 35.97 -3.11 -11.38
C THR A 240 36.53 -2.87 -9.98
N ILE A 241 35.74 -3.03 -8.91
CA ILE A 241 36.25 -2.94 -7.53
C ILE A 241 37.35 -3.98 -7.28
N LYS A 242 37.10 -5.24 -7.65
CA LYS A 242 38.07 -6.34 -7.50
C LYS A 242 39.34 -6.12 -8.32
N GLU A 243 39.23 -5.60 -9.54
CA GLU A 243 40.38 -5.26 -10.40
C GLU A 243 41.32 -4.22 -9.77
N HIS A 244 40.79 -3.30 -8.95
CA HIS A 244 41.59 -2.30 -8.22
C HIS A 244 42.16 -2.84 -6.90
N GLY A 245 41.75 -4.04 -6.47
CA GLY A 245 42.26 -4.72 -5.29
C GLY A 245 41.61 -4.31 -3.96
N ALA A 246 40.54 -3.51 -3.99
CA ALA A 246 39.76 -3.18 -2.79
C ALA A 246 39.02 -4.41 -2.26
N GLN A 247 38.78 -4.44 -0.94
CA GLN A 247 37.98 -5.47 -0.30
C GLN A 247 36.50 -5.28 -0.64
N LEU A 248 35.78 -6.38 -0.82
CA LEU A 248 34.38 -6.35 -1.26
C LEU A 248 33.50 -7.21 -0.36
N SER A 249 32.50 -6.57 0.23
CA SER A 249 31.45 -7.19 1.02
C SER A 249 30.13 -7.18 0.23
N LEU A 250 29.73 -8.37 -0.25
CA LEU A 250 28.49 -8.55 -1.01
C LEU A 250 27.31 -8.83 -0.09
N VAL A 251 26.33 -7.94 -0.07
CA VAL A 251 25.10 -8.06 0.72
C VAL A 251 23.94 -8.49 -0.17
N LYS A 252 23.10 -9.42 0.29
CA LYS A 252 21.98 -9.91 -0.52
C LYS A 252 20.85 -8.89 -0.57
N ASP A 253 20.24 -8.58 0.56
CA ASP A 253 18.97 -7.83 0.59
C ASP A 253 19.01 -6.71 1.66
N ASP A 254 20.20 -6.24 2.04
CA ASP A 254 20.40 -5.22 3.09
C ASP A 254 21.43 -4.18 2.64
N ASP A 255 20.95 -3.02 2.19
CA ASP A 255 21.81 -1.88 1.83
C ASP A 255 21.58 -0.66 2.74
N LEU A 256 20.93 -0.88 3.89
CA LEU A 256 20.64 0.11 4.91
C LEU A 256 21.50 -0.08 6.16
N THR A 257 21.54 -1.29 6.75
CA THR A 257 22.27 -1.49 8.01
C THR A 257 23.78 -1.33 7.89
N PRO A 258 24.44 -1.60 6.74
CA PRO A 258 25.85 -1.25 6.56
C PRO A 258 26.15 0.24 6.79
N THR A 259 25.17 1.14 6.63
CA THR A 259 25.36 2.58 6.90
C THR A 259 25.78 2.85 8.34
N LEU A 260 25.36 2.02 9.30
CA LEU A 260 25.81 2.11 10.69
C LEU A 260 27.30 1.79 10.84
N ALA A 261 27.81 0.82 10.07
CA ALA A 261 29.23 0.49 10.04
C ALA A 261 30.03 1.59 9.33
N ALA A 262 29.50 2.18 8.26
CA ALA A 262 30.12 3.32 7.59
C ALA A 262 30.24 4.53 8.54
N ALA A 263 29.20 4.80 9.33
CA ALA A 263 29.21 5.85 10.34
C ALA A 263 30.25 5.63 11.46
N ARG A 264 30.66 4.37 11.69
CA ARG A 264 31.74 4.01 12.63
C ARG A 264 33.11 3.89 11.95
N ASP A 265 33.19 4.24 10.67
CA ASP A 265 34.38 4.07 9.82
C ASP A 265 34.91 2.62 9.80
N GLU A 266 34.03 1.63 10.01
CA GLU A 266 34.32 0.18 9.90
C GLU A 266 34.29 -0.30 8.44
N ILE A 267 33.54 0.40 7.58
CA ILE A 267 33.53 0.21 6.13
C ILE A 267 33.74 1.58 5.46
N ASP A 268 34.36 1.60 4.28
CA ASP A 268 34.79 2.85 3.66
C ASP A 268 33.79 3.40 2.64
N LEU A 269 33.07 2.53 1.90
CA LEU A 269 32.09 2.94 0.90
C LEU A 269 30.94 1.94 0.74
N ILE A 270 29.71 2.43 0.71
CA ILE A 270 28.54 1.71 0.18
C ILE A 270 28.22 2.29 -1.20
N ILE A 271 28.13 1.47 -2.24
CA ILE A 271 27.82 1.94 -3.60
C ILE A 271 26.95 0.97 -4.39
N GLY A 272 26.01 1.51 -5.16
CA GLY A 272 25.20 0.75 -6.11
C GLY A 272 23.78 1.26 -6.22
N VAL A 273 22.92 0.47 -6.87
CA VAL A 273 21.49 0.75 -7.08
C VAL A 273 20.65 0.01 -6.04
N GLY A 274 19.90 0.79 -5.27
CA GLY A 274 19.00 0.35 -4.20
C GLY A 274 17.67 1.12 -4.23
N GLY A 275 16.79 0.86 -3.27
CA GLY A 275 15.55 1.63 -3.15
C GLY A 275 15.79 3.04 -2.56
N VAL A 276 14.95 3.99 -2.98
CA VAL A 276 14.95 5.36 -2.43
C VAL A 276 14.51 5.42 -0.94
N PRO A 277 13.51 4.66 -0.44
CA PRO A 277 13.16 4.71 0.98
C PRO A 277 14.35 4.35 1.90
N GLU A 278 15.09 3.30 1.55
CA GLU A 278 16.30 2.85 2.25
C GLU A 278 17.41 3.91 2.18
N ALA A 279 17.50 4.64 1.07
CA ALA A 279 18.42 5.76 0.90
C ALA A 279 18.08 6.96 1.80
N ILE A 280 16.79 7.30 1.97
CA ILE A 280 16.37 8.38 2.87
C ILE A 280 16.65 7.98 4.33
N LEU A 281 16.37 6.73 4.71
CA LEU A 281 16.74 6.21 6.03
C LEU A 281 18.26 6.28 6.26
N SER A 282 19.04 5.85 5.28
CA SER A 282 20.50 5.98 5.32
C SER A 282 20.95 7.44 5.46
N ALA A 283 20.27 8.37 4.80
CA ALA A 283 20.56 9.81 4.92
C ALA A 283 20.30 10.35 6.33
N ILE A 284 19.27 9.88 7.04
CA ILE A 284 19.05 10.21 8.45
C ILE A 284 20.27 9.74 9.27
N ILE A 285 20.71 8.49 9.08
CA ILE A 285 21.89 7.95 9.79
C ILE A 285 23.13 8.79 9.51
N VAL A 286 23.39 9.15 8.25
CA VAL A 286 24.56 9.94 7.82
C VAL A 286 24.51 11.37 8.35
N GLU A 287 23.34 12.03 8.34
CA GLU A 287 23.21 13.38 8.89
C GLU A 287 23.37 13.40 10.41
N GLU A 288 22.86 12.39 11.11
CA GLU A 288 22.97 12.31 12.56
C GLU A 288 24.38 11.89 13.03
N LEU A 289 25.01 10.91 12.38
CA LEU A 289 26.28 10.34 12.83
C LEU A 289 27.52 10.87 12.08
N GLY A 290 27.31 11.62 11.01
CA GLY A 290 28.37 12.12 10.16
C GLY A 290 28.72 11.19 9.00
N GLY A 291 29.43 11.75 8.02
CA GLY A 291 29.69 11.13 6.72
C GLY A 291 29.20 12.02 5.59
N GLU A 292 29.11 11.43 4.41
CA GLU A 292 28.58 12.05 3.19
C GLU A 292 27.85 11.00 2.34
N MET A 293 26.76 11.41 1.71
CA MET A 293 25.99 10.57 0.82
C MET A 293 25.56 11.34 -0.41
N THR A 294 25.51 10.64 -1.55
CA THR A 294 24.82 11.12 -2.76
C THR A 294 23.86 10.06 -3.29
N LEU A 295 22.74 10.50 -3.85
CA LEU A 295 21.69 9.68 -4.47
C LEU A 295 21.28 10.33 -5.78
N ARG A 296 21.00 9.53 -6.81
CA ARG A 296 20.26 9.97 -8.00
C ARG A 296 19.19 8.94 -8.35
N ILE A 297 17.96 9.41 -8.56
CA ILE A 297 16.83 8.57 -8.98
C ILE A 297 17.10 8.06 -10.40
N LEU A 298 16.72 6.81 -10.67
CA LEU A 298 16.92 6.17 -11.97
C LEU A 298 15.58 5.72 -12.57
N PRO A 299 15.47 5.73 -13.92
CA PRO A 299 14.42 4.99 -14.62
C PRO A 299 14.44 3.51 -14.24
N ALA A 300 13.27 2.87 -14.18
CA ALA A 300 13.15 1.51 -13.67
C ALA A 300 13.88 0.45 -14.52
N ASP A 301 13.97 0.66 -15.84
CA ASP A 301 14.72 -0.20 -16.76
C ASP A 301 16.24 -0.06 -16.56
N VAL A 302 16.73 1.18 -16.43
CA VAL A 302 18.13 1.50 -16.11
C VAL A 302 18.52 0.89 -14.77
N ALA A 303 17.65 0.98 -13.76
CA ALA A 303 17.89 0.42 -12.45
C ALA A 303 17.95 -1.12 -12.43
N GLN A 304 17.48 -1.80 -13.48
CA GLN A 304 17.44 -3.26 -13.56
C GLN A 304 18.46 -3.85 -14.54
N ASP A 305 18.88 -3.10 -15.56
CA ASP A 305 19.81 -3.55 -16.59
C ASP A 305 21.21 -2.92 -16.41
N GLY A 306 22.22 -3.76 -16.12
CA GLY A 306 23.60 -3.31 -15.95
C GLY A 306 24.24 -2.67 -17.19
N LYS A 307 23.77 -2.99 -18.40
CA LYS A 307 24.23 -2.35 -19.64
C LYS A 307 23.70 -0.93 -19.76
N LEU A 308 22.42 -0.73 -19.45
CA LEU A 308 21.80 0.59 -19.44
C LEU A 308 22.40 1.45 -18.32
N LEU A 309 22.52 0.89 -17.11
CA LEU A 309 23.12 1.53 -15.94
C LEU A 309 24.54 2.03 -16.20
N GLY A 310 25.33 1.29 -16.97
CA GLY A 310 26.73 1.61 -17.26
C GLY A 310 26.96 2.84 -18.15
N ARG A 311 25.91 3.50 -18.65
CA ARG A 311 25.98 4.74 -19.45
C ARG A 311 25.08 5.81 -18.83
N ILE A 312 25.66 6.91 -18.38
CA ILE A 312 24.95 7.99 -17.68
C ILE A 312 23.86 8.65 -18.54
N ASP A 313 24.03 8.68 -19.86
CA ASP A 313 23.05 9.24 -20.79
C ASP A 313 21.70 8.54 -20.70
N ASN A 314 21.69 7.24 -20.39
CA ASN A 314 20.46 6.48 -20.23
C ASN A 314 19.66 6.90 -18.99
N TRP A 315 20.29 7.51 -17.99
CA TRP A 315 19.65 7.82 -16.71
C TRP A 315 18.62 8.95 -16.81
N ASN A 316 18.50 9.59 -17.97
CA ASN A 316 17.54 10.66 -18.25
C ASN A 316 16.30 10.18 -19.03
N HIS A 317 16.24 8.93 -19.45
CA HIS A 317 15.16 8.40 -20.30
C HIS A 317 14.06 7.76 -19.44
N PHE A 318 13.27 8.58 -18.75
CA PHE A 318 12.09 8.12 -18.03
C PHE A 318 10.90 7.91 -18.98
N ARG A 319 10.20 6.78 -18.85
CA ARG A 319 8.93 6.55 -19.55
C ARG A 319 7.88 7.56 -19.13
N LYS A 320 6.86 7.77 -19.97
CA LYS A 320 5.82 8.79 -19.73
C LYS A 320 5.10 8.59 -18.39
N ASN A 321 4.81 7.35 -18.03
CA ASN A 321 4.17 7.03 -16.75
C ASN A 321 5.07 7.38 -15.55
N GLU A 322 6.37 7.12 -15.63
CA GLU A 322 7.35 7.50 -14.59
C GLU A 322 7.48 9.02 -14.50
N VAL A 323 7.47 9.73 -15.63
CA VAL A 323 7.44 11.20 -15.65
C VAL A 323 6.17 11.76 -14.98
N ASP A 324 5.01 11.17 -15.24
CA ASP A 324 3.76 11.60 -14.59
C ASP A 324 3.78 11.37 -13.08
N VAL A 325 4.36 10.25 -12.64
CA VAL A 325 4.59 9.97 -11.22
C VAL A 325 5.53 11.02 -10.63
N LEU A 326 6.69 11.27 -11.24
CA LEU A 326 7.69 12.24 -10.77
C LEU A 326 7.14 13.66 -10.65
N LYS A 327 6.29 14.10 -11.60
CA LYS A 327 5.63 15.42 -11.56
C LYS A 327 4.77 15.62 -10.32
N ASN A 328 4.11 14.58 -9.81
CA ASN A 328 3.32 14.66 -8.58
C ASN A 328 4.20 14.98 -7.35
N PHE A 329 5.50 14.72 -7.44
CA PHE A 329 6.51 15.02 -6.42
C PHE A 329 7.33 16.27 -6.75
N LYS A 330 6.91 17.07 -7.74
CA LYS A 330 7.64 18.25 -8.22
C LYS A 330 9.03 17.92 -8.76
N ILE A 331 9.20 16.70 -9.27
CA ILE A 331 10.41 16.26 -9.96
C ILE A 331 10.10 16.30 -11.46
N VAL A 332 10.84 17.12 -12.20
CA VAL A 332 10.55 17.44 -13.60
C VAL A 332 11.79 17.22 -14.47
N ARG A 333 11.61 17.44 -15.77
CA ARG A 333 12.70 17.32 -16.74
C ARG A 333 13.73 18.44 -16.54
N PRO A 334 15.04 18.14 -16.68
CA PRO A 334 16.08 19.16 -16.67
C PRO A 334 15.77 20.30 -17.65
N GLY A 335 15.84 21.54 -17.17
CA GLY A 335 15.58 22.76 -17.95
C GLY A 335 14.09 23.15 -18.06
N THR A 336 13.19 22.48 -17.33
CA THR A 336 11.75 22.80 -17.31
C THR A 336 11.23 23.22 -15.93
N GLU A 337 12.12 23.31 -14.94
CA GLU A 337 11.84 23.57 -13.53
C GLU A 337 11.22 24.95 -13.31
N LYS A 338 10.22 25.02 -12.44
CA LYS A 338 9.57 26.26 -11.99
C LYS A 338 9.44 26.27 -10.46
N GLY A 339 9.67 27.44 -9.85
CA GLY A 339 9.43 27.64 -8.42
C GLY A 339 10.25 26.68 -7.55
N ASN A 340 9.59 25.73 -6.88
CA ASN A 340 10.20 24.73 -5.99
C ASN A 340 10.32 23.33 -6.61
N GLU A 341 10.23 23.21 -7.93
CA GLU A 341 10.50 21.97 -8.66
C GLU A 341 12.01 21.66 -8.71
N MET A 342 12.34 20.38 -8.88
CA MET A 342 13.71 19.91 -9.08
C MET A 342 13.82 19.08 -10.36
N SER A 343 14.98 19.08 -10.99
CA SER A 343 15.28 18.16 -12.08
C SER A 343 15.44 16.72 -11.58
N TRP A 344 14.98 15.72 -12.33
CA TRP A 344 15.26 14.31 -12.04
C TRP A 344 16.75 13.93 -12.15
N ASP A 345 17.58 14.73 -12.83
CA ASP A 345 19.03 14.48 -12.93
C ASP A 345 19.83 15.06 -11.76
N THR A 346 19.14 15.73 -10.83
CA THR A 346 19.73 16.27 -9.60
C THR A 346 20.39 15.16 -8.79
N VAL A 347 21.65 15.39 -8.41
CA VAL A 347 22.35 14.57 -7.42
C VAL A 347 21.97 15.07 -6.03
N LEU A 348 21.19 14.26 -5.30
CA LEU A 348 20.68 14.56 -3.98
C LEU A 348 21.71 14.19 -2.91
N SER A 349 22.07 15.12 -2.04
CA SER A 349 22.93 14.82 -0.88
C SER A 349 22.11 14.33 0.31
N SER A 350 22.75 13.73 1.32
CA SER A 350 22.10 13.40 2.60
C SER A 350 21.37 14.60 3.21
N ARG A 351 21.93 15.80 3.10
CA ARG A 351 21.30 17.05 3.58
C ARG A 351 20.00 17.39 2.87
N VAL A 352 19.85 17.04 1.60
CA VAL A 352 18.58 17.24 0.86
C VAL A 352 17.59 16.14 1.21
N LEU A 353 18.07 14.92 1.35
CA LEU A 353 17.26 13.74 1.69
C LEU A 353 16.65 13.82 3.11
N ALA A 354 17.41 14.39 4.06
CA ALA A 354 17.08 14.45 5.47
C ALA A 354 17.45 15.83 6.07
N ARG A 355 16.79 16.89 5.59
CA ARG A 355 17.08 18.29 5.95
C ARG A 355 16.51 18.77 7.28
N GLY A 356 15.57 18.03 7.86
CA GLY A 356 14.89 18.44 9.08
C GLY A 356 15.82 18.57 10.29
N LYS A 357 15.39 19.27 11.32
CA LYS A 357 16.15 19.50 12.55
C LYS A 357 15.85 18.46 13.63
N ASP A 358 14.60 18.00 13.71
CA ASP A 358 14.15 17.00 14.70
C ASP A 358 13.98 15.66 13.99
N LYS A 359 15.09 15.01 13.64
CA LYS A 359 15.08 13.73 12.93
C LYS A 359 15.35 12.57 13.88
N VAL A 360 14.59 11.49 13.71
CA VAL A 360 14.79 10.27 14.47
C VAL A 360 14.74 9.07 13.53
N PHE A 361 15.78 8.26 13.55
CA PHE A 361 15.73 6.91 13.00
C PHE A 361 15.44 5.93 14.13
N THR A 362 14.51 5.00 13.90
CA THR A 362 14.22 3.90 14.82
C THR A 362 14.23 2.57 14.06
N ALA A 363 14.81 1.54 14.65
CA ALA A 363 14.72 0.21 14.08
C ALA A 363 14.68 -0.88 15.15
N SER A 364 13.82 -1.87 14.98
CA SER A 364 13.82 -3.08 15.82
C SER A 364 14.65 -4.17 15.17
N ILE A 365 15.46 -4.86 15.96
CA ILE A 365 16.27 -5.99 15.49
C ILE A 365 15.45 -7.26 15.61
N ILE A 366 15.07 -7.81 14.45
CA ILE A 366 14.24 -9.01 14.36
C ILE A 366 15.12 -10.25 14.43
N LYS A 367 16.17 -10.27 13.62
CA LYS A 367 17.24 -11.27 13.64
C LYS A 367 18.58 -10.55 13.67
N LYS A 368 19.50 -11.02 14.52
CA LYS A 368 20.83 -10.40 14.70
C LYS A 368 21.56 -10.21 13.36
N THR A 369 22.24 -9.08 13.20
CA THR A 369 22.99 -8.70 12.00
C THR A 369 24.42 -8.30 12.40
N PRO A 370 25.45 -8.61 11.58
CA PRO A 370 26.84 -8.24 11.91
C PRO A 370 27.07 -6.72 11.93
N TRP A 371 26.20 -5.93 11.29
CA TRP A 371 26.34 -4.48 11.15
C TRP A 371 25.92 -3.70 12.40
N ILE A 372 25.28 -4.37 13.37
CA ILE A 372 24.71 -3.74 14.56
C ILE A 372 25.26 -4.45 15.81
N ARG A 373 26.09 -3.72 16.55
CA ARG A 373 26.82 -4.23 17.71
C ARG A 373 26.63 -3.31 18.91
N PHE A 374 26.70 -3.88 20.09
CA PHE A 374 26.89 -3.13 21.32
C PHE A 374 28.26 -2.44 21.33
N PRO A 375 28.48 -1.44 22.20
CA PRO A 375 29.78 -0.77 22.34
C PRO A 375 30.96 -1.73 22.68
N ASP A 376 30.67 -2.90 23.24
CA ASP A 376 31.65 -3.94 23.54
C ASP A 376 31.97 -4.86 22.35
N GLY A 377 31.39 -4.59 21.17
CA GLY A 377 31.60 -5.33 19.93
C GLY A 377 30.70 -6.56 19.74
N ARG A 378 29.90 -6.95 20.74
CA ARG A 378 28.97 -8.08 20.59
C ARG A 378 27.82 -7.73 19.67
N GLU A 379 27.40 -8.67 18.81
CA GLU A 379 26.18 -8.52 18.01
C GLU A 379 24.97 -8.37 18.92
N VAL A 380 24.08 -7.46 18.55
CA VAL A 380 22.82 -7.29 19.27
C VAL A 380 21.88 -8.45 18.91
N PRO A 381 21.30 -9.16 19.90
CA PRO A 381 20.44 -10.30 19.62
C PRO A 381 19.14 -9.87 18.95
N GLY A 382 18.54 -10.81 18.22
CA GLY A 382 17.21 -10.65 17.64
C GLY A 382 16.11 -10.69 18.70
N VAL A 383 14.87 -10.84 18.23
CA VAL A 383 13.71 -10.99 19.12
C VAL A 383 13.77 -12.33 19.84
N GLU A 384 13.61 -12.29 21.15
CA GLU A 384 13.65 -13.46 22.03
C GLU A 384 12.37 -13.55 22.84
N ILE A 385 11.77 -14.74 22.92
CA ILE A 385 10.61 -15.00 23.77
C ILE A 385 10.97 -16.03 24.83
N GLU A 386 10.68 -15.72 26.09
CA GLU A 386 10.79 -16.64 27.21
C GLU A 386 9.54 -17.52 27.30
N PRO A 387 9.60 -18.82 26.96
CA PRO A 387 8.39 -19.62 26.81
C PRO A 387 7.60 -19.82 28.11
N GLU A 388 8.28 -19.83 29.26
CA GLU A 388 7.67 -20.05 30.58
C GLU A 388 6.93 -18.82 31.12
N THR A 389 7.42 -17.63 30.78
CA THR A 389 6.85 -16.37 31.26
C THR A 389 6.00 -15.71 30.20
N GLY A 390 6.21 -16.02 28.92
CA GLY A 390 5.61 -15.33 27.78
C GLY A 390 6.21 -13.96 27.51
N LYS A 391 7.29 -13.56 28.18
CA LYS A 391 7.91 -12.24 27.98
C LYS A 391 8.73 -12.24 26.70
N ILE A 392 8.61 -11.17 25.91
CA ILE A 392 9.37 -10.96 24.68
C ILE A 392 10.35 -9.82 24.89
N THR A 393 11.61 -10.04 24.54
CA THR A 393 12.65 -9.01 24.54
C THR A 393 12.93 -8.58 23.11
N VAL A 394 12.85 -7.28 22.85
CA VAL A 394 13.14 -6.68 21.55
C VAL A 394 14.17 -5.58 21.75
N HIS A 395 15.26 -5.60 20.98
CA HIS A 395 16.22 -4.51 20.98
C HIS A 395 15.81 -3.48 19.91
N VAL A 396 15.62 -2.24 20.36
CA VAL A 396 15.25 -1.10 19.50
C VAL A 396 16.42 -0.13 19.45
N ILE A 397 16.90 0.12 18.24
CA ILE A 397 17.92 1.11 17.92
C ILE A 397 17.23 2.45 17.71
N ARG A 398 17.82 3.51 18.25
CA ARG A 398 17.44 4.89 17.92
C ARG A 398 18.67 5.70 17.56
N ILE A 399 18.53 6.55 16.57
CA ILE A 399 19.59 7.47 16.14
C ILE A 399 18.99 8.85 16.01
N TYR A 400 19.61 9.80 16.71
CA TYR A 400 19.18 11.20 16.78
C TYR A 400 20.26 12.03 17.49
N ALA A 401 20.35 13.32 17.17
CA ALA A 401 21.27 14.29 17.74
C ALA A 401 22.70 13.76 17.98
N GLY A 402 23.27 13.02 17.01
CA GLY A 402 24.61 12.42 17.13
C GLY A 402 24.75 11.24 18.10
N LYS A 403 23.64 10.66 18.57
CA LYS A 403 23.61 9.52 19.50
C LYS A 403 23.07 8.27 18.81
N VAL A 404 23.62 7.12 19.20
CA VAL A 404 23.05 5.79 18.92
C VAL A 404 22.65 5.16 20.24
N GLU A 405 21.37 4.85 20.41
CA GLU A 405 20.85 4.10 21.55
C GLU A 405 20.43 2.71 21.11
N ILE A 406 20.73 1.68 21.91
CA ILE A 406 20.21 0.32 21.74
C ILE A 406 19.46 -0.04 23.02
N VAL A 407 18.13 0.00 22.96
CA VAL A 407 17.27 -0.14 24.14
C VAL A 407 16.56 -1.49 24.12
N PRO A 408 16.76 -2.35 25.13
CA PRO A 408 15.96 -3.57 25.29
C PRO A 408 14.58 -3.22 25.82
N VAL A 409 13.53 -3.52 25.05
CA VAL A 409 12.13 -3.40 25.46
C VAL A 409 11.59 -4.78 25.80
N ILE A 410 11.01 -4.94 27.00
CA ILE A 410 10.40 -6.20 27.45
C ILE A 410 8.88 -6.07 27.35
N TYR A 411 8.28 -6.82 26.43
CA TYR A 411 6.84 -6.92 26.27
C TYR A 411 6.28 -8.08 27.08
N THR A 412 5.26 -7.80 27.88
CA THR A 412 4.47 -8.83 28.59
C THR A 412 3.30 -9.24 27.72
N THR A 413 3.15 -10.54 27.46
CA THR A 413 2.11 -11.04 26.56
C THR A 413 0.91 -11.63 27.31
N ALA A 414 -0.15 -11.92 26.56
CA ALA A 414 -1.32 -12.63 27.06
C ALA A 414 -0.99 -14.03 27.61
N ILE A 415 0.12 -14.65 27.14
CA ILE A 415 0.63 -15.91 27.72
C ILE A 415 0.87 -15.74 29.22
N SER A 416 1.49 -14.63 29.65
CA SER A 416 1.75 -14.36 31.08
C SER A 416 0.46 -14.31 31.90
N LYS A 417 -0.60 -13.71 31.35
CA LYS A 417 -1.92 -13.60 31.99
C LYS A 417 -2.59 -14.97 32.10
N TYR A 418 -2.70 -15.70 30.99
CA TYR A 418 -3.38 -16.99 30.96
C TYR A 418 -2.63 -18.07 31.72
N MET A 419 -1.29 -18.03 31.75
CA MET A 419 -0.50 -18.93 32.60
C MET A 419 -0.76 -18.71 34.09
N LYS A 420 -0.86 -17.46 34.54
CA LYS A 420 -1.22 -17.15 35.95
C LYS A 420 -2.62 -17.64 36.30
N GLN A 421 -3.58 -17.39 35.42
CA GLN A 421 -4.96 -17.88 35.59
C GLN A 421 -4.98 -19.41 35.62
N TYR A 422 -4.29 -20.08 34.70
CA TYR A 422 -4.22 -21.53 34.65
C TYR A 422 -3.66 -22.12 35.94
N ARG A 423 -2.55 -21.59 36.47
CA ARG A 423 -1.98 -22.06 37.76
C ARG A 423 -2.98 -21.91 38.90
N HIS A 424 -3.66 -20.77 38.98
CA HIS A 424 -4.65 -20.51 40.03
C HIS A 424 -5.87 -21.44 39.95
N PHE A 425 -6.46 -21.63 38.77
CA PHE A 425 -7.69 -22.41 38.59
C PHE A 425 -7.44 -23.92 38.51
N ALA A 426 -6.24 -24.36 38.11
CA ALA A 426 -5.86 -25.77 38.13
C ALA A 426 -5.81 -26.32 39.56
N GLU A 427 -5.44 -25.50 40.54
CA GLU A 427 -5.43 -25.87 41.96
C GLU A 427 -6.83 -26.07 42.55
N VAL A 428 -7.85 -25.41 41.97
CA VAL A 428 -9.24 -25.40 42.48
C VAL A 428 -10.16 -26.33 41.67
N HIS A 429 -9.63 -27.07 40.68
CA HIS A 429 -10.38 -27.98 39.80
C HIS A 429 -11.62 -27.34 39.13
N ASP A 430 -11.48 -26.11 38.66
CA ASP A 430 -12.57 -25.33 38.07
C ASP A 430 -12.93 -25.81 36.63
N LYS A 431 -14.20 -25.64 36.23
CA LYS A 431 -14.66 -25.87 34.85
C LYS A 431 -14.07 -24.84 33.87
N ALA A 432 -13.69 -23.65 34.33
CA ALA A 432 -13.08 -22.59 33.53
C ALA A 432 -11.67 -22.93 32.98
N VAL A 433 -11.03 -23.98 33.50
CA VAL A 433 -9.68 -24.40 33.09
C VAL A 433 -9.62 -24.72 31.59
N GLY A 434 -10.67 -25.33 31.03
CA GLY A 434 -10.76 -25.63 29.60
C GLY A 434 -10.66 -24.37 28.72
N ASP A 435 -11.44 -23.34 29.03
CA ASP A 435 -11.43 -22.06 28.29
C ASP A 435 -10.09 -21.32 28.43
N ILE A 436 -9.49 -21.36 29.62
CA ILE A 436 -8.17 -20.74 29.86
C ILE A 436 -7.09 -21.44 29.02
N LEU A 437 -7.12 -22.77 28.95
CA LEU A 437 -6.20 -23.55 28.12
C LEU A 437 -6.38 -23.24 26.63
N VAL A 438 -7.61 -23.05 26.15
CA VAL A 438 -7.88 -22.61 24.77
C VAL A 438 -7.23 -21.25 24.51
N ARG A 439 -7.49 -20.25 25.35
CA ARG A 439 -6.92 -18.90 25.21
C ARG A 439 -5.39 -18.89 25.31
N LEU A 440 -4.83 -19.73 26.18
CA LEU A 440 -3.39 -19.92 26.29
C LEU A 440 -2.80 -20.54 25.02
N GLY A 441 -3.48 -21.53 24.44
CA GLY A 441 -3.10 -22.15 23.17
C GLY A 441 -3.11 -21.15 22.01
N GLU A 442 -4.18 -20.35 21.89
CA GLU A 442 -4.26 -19.26 20.92
C GLU A 442 -3.11 -18.26 21.10
N ALA A 443 -2.82 -17.85 22.34
CA ALA A 443 -1.73 -16.92 22.64
C ALA A 443 -0.35 -17.50 22.28
N TYR A 444 -0.09 -18.79 22.53
CA TYR A 444 1.15 -19.44 22.08
C TYR A 444 1.27 -19.48 20.56
N ALA A 445 0.17 -19.75 19.84
CA ALA A 445 0.17 -19.79 18.38
C ALA A 445 0.44 -18.40 17.75
N GLU A 446 0.02 -17.32 18.41
CA GLU A 446 0.29 -15.94 17.96
C GLU A 446 1.78 -15.54 18.03
N PHE A 447 2.62 -16.31 18.73
CA PHE A 447 4.08 -16.10 18.80
C PHE A 447 4.89 -17.30 18.28
N GLY A 448 4.29 -18.14 17.44
CA GLY A 448 4.99 -19.23 16.75
C GLY A 448 5.29 -20.46 17.62
N MET A 449 4.76 -20.55 18.84
CA MET A 449 4.96 -21.70 19.74
C MET A 449 3.93 -22.81 19.46
N PHE A 450 3.87 -23.29 18.22
CA PHE A 450 2.78 -24.16 17.77
C PHE A 450 2.67 -25.46 18.55
N GLN A 451 3.78 -26.10 18.94
CA GLN A 451 3.71 -27.33 19.74
C GLN A 451 3.07 -27.08 21.12
N ARG A 452 3.51 -26.02 21.84
CA ARG A 452 2.89 -25.65 23.13
C ARG A 452 1.42 -25.28 22.97
N ALA A 453 1.09 -24.61 21.87
CA ALA A 453 -0.29 -24.28 21.54
C ALA A 453 -1.14 -25.54 21.41
N LYS A 454 -0.71 -26.50 20.59
CA LYS A 454 -1.37 -27.80 20.40
C LYS A 454 -1.53 -28.57 21.71
N ASP A 455 -0.49 -28.63 22.54
CA ASP A 455 -0.56 -29.29 23.85
C ASP A 455 -1.62 -28.65 24.76
N CYS A 456 -1.77 -27.32 24.73
CA CYS A 456 -2.81 -26.62 25.49
C CYS A 456 -4.21 -26.96 24.97
N ILE A 457 -4.40 -26.97 23.64
CA ILE A 457 -5.70 -27.31 23.04
C ILE A 457 -6.09 -28.76 23.33
N GLN A 458 -5.15 -29.70 23.28
CA GLN A 458 -5.39 -31.10 23.65
C GLN A 458 -5.77 -31.25 25.13
N LYS A 459 -5.07 -30.55 26.03
CA LYS A 459 -5.43 -30.54 27.46
C LYS A 459 -6.82 -29.96 27.70
N ALA A 460 -7.18 -28.88 26.99
CA ALA A 460 -8.52 -28.32 27.05
C ALA A 460 -9.57 -29.35 26.62
N ARG A 461 -9.31 -30.06 25.50
CA ARG A 461 -10.19 -31.08 24.95
C ARG A 461 -10.45 -32.26 25.89
N MET A 462 -9.47 -32.62 26.70
CA MET A 462 -9.53 -33.73 27.67
C MET A 462 -10.07 -33.30 29.05
N HIS A 463 -10.32 -32.01 29.28
CA HIS A 463 -10.77 -31.52 30.58
C HIS A 463 -12.18 -32.01 30.93
N GLY A 464 -12.37 -32.46 32.16
CA GLY A 464 -13.64 -33.03 32.61
C GLY A 464 -14.78 -32.00 32.58
N GLY A 465 -15.92 -32.37 32.00
CA GLY A 465 -17.12 -31.51 31.93
C GLY A 465 -17.16 -30.53 30.75
N ILE A 466 -16.36 -30.75 29.70
CA ILE A 466 -16.36 -29.94 28.47
C ILE A 466 -17.70 -29.99 27.72
N SER A 467 -18.17 -28.83 27.23
CA SER A 467 -19.34 -28.76 26.36
C SER A 467 -19.03 -29.29 24.96
N LYS A 468 -20.04 -29.76 24.23
CA LYS A 468 -19.86 -30.20 22.83
C LYS A 468 -19.30 -29.07 21.94
N ASP A 469 -19.73 -27.84 22.19
CA ASP A 469 -19.28 -26.64 21.48
C ASP A 469 -17.78 -26.36 21.72
N LEU A 470 -17.32 -26.38 22.97
CA LEU A 470 -15.91 -26.17 23.31
C LEU A 470 -15.02 -27.30 22.78
N ALA A 471 -15.52 -28.54 22.81
CA ALA A 471 -14.85 -29.69 22.21
C ALA A 471 -14.65 -29.52 20.70
N GLN A 472 -15.70 -29.12 19.98
CA GLN A 472 -15.62 -28.83 18.54
C GLN A 472 -14.67 -27.66 18.25
N LYS A 473 -14.72 -26.59 19.05
CA LYS A 473 -13.80 -25.46 18.95
C LYS A 473 -12.34 -25.89 19.13
N CYS A 474 -12.06 -26.77 20.10
CA CYS A 474 -10.72 -27.33 20.29
C CYS A 474 -10.27 -28.14 19.06
N ASP A 475 -11.14 -28.97 18.49
CA ASP A 475 -10.82 -29.77 17.30
C ASP A 475 -10.49 -28.88 16.09
N PHE A 476 -11.25 -27.79 15.87
CA PHE A 476 -10.98 -26.80 14.82
C PHE A 476 -9.71 -25.97 15.06
N LEU A 477 -9.49 -25.51 16.29
CA LEU A 477 -8.29 -24.76 16.64
C LEU A 477 -7.03 -25.62 16.52
N TYR A 478 -7.09 -26.88 16.95
CA TYR A 478 -5.97 -27.81 16.81
C TYR A 478 -5.59 -27.96 15.34
N GLU A 479 -6.57 -28.24 14.47
CA GLU A 479 -6.35 -28.37 13.03
C GLU A 479 -5.79 -27.07 12.41
N TYR A 480 -6.27 -25.91 12.86
CA TYR A 480 -5.78 -24.61 12.39
C TYR A 480 -4.32 -24.39 12.77
N ILE A 481 -3.96 -24.70 14.02
CA ILE A 481 -2.60 -24.56 14.54
C ILE A 481 -1.66 -25.57 13.87
N GLU A 482 -2.11 -26.80 13.61
CA GLU A 482 -1.35 -27.79 12.84
C GLU A 482 -1.05 -27.27 11.42
N GLY A 483 -2.04 -26.68 10.74
CA GLY A 483 -1.82 -26.05 9.44
C GLY A 483 -0.81 -24.89 9.48
N LEU A 484 -0.80 -24.08 10.56
CA LEU A 484 0.21 -23.03 10.74
C LEU A 484 1.61 -23.58 11.01
N ASP A 485 1.69 -24.65 11.81
CA ASP A 485 2.92 -25.35 12.13
C ASP A 485 3.55 -25.95 10.86
N ASP A 486 2.75 -26.66 10.08
CA ASP A 486 3.16 -27.27 8.81
C ASP A 486 3.66 -26.22 7.82
N LEU A 487 2.91 -25.12 7.69
CA LEU A 487 3.30 -24.01 6.82
C LEU A 487 4.63 -23.36 7.22
N THR A 488 5.01 -23.45 8.50
CA THR A 488 6.18 -22.79 9.05
C THR A 488 7.39 -23.72 9.13
N ASN A 489 7.18 -24.97 9.51
CA ASN A 489 8.25 -25.90 9.86
C ASN A 489 8.44 -27.03 8.84
N LYS A 490 7.43 -27.36 8.01
CA LYS A 490 7.55 -28.41 6.98
C LYS A 490 7.89 -27.80 5.62
N PRO A 491 8.74 -28.45 4.80
CA PRO A 491 8.95 -28.08 3.40
C PRO A 491 7.63 -28.14 2.63
N VAL A 492 7.30 -27.06 1.91
CA VAL A 492 6.08 -27.00 1.09
C VAL A 492 6.36 -27.66 -0.27
N GLN A 493 6.61 -28.98 -0.25
CA GLN A 493 6.71 -29.77 -1.49
C GLN A 493 5.34 -30.03 -2.10
N ASP A 494 4.29 -30.09 -1.27
CA ASP A 494 2.90 -30.14 -1.72
C ASP A 494 2.09 -29.04 -1.04
N ALA A 495 1.97 -27.91 -1.75
CA ALA A 495 1.14 -26.78 -1.37
C ALA A 495 -0.31 -27.19 -1.01
N LYS A 496 -0.85 -28.26 -1.62
CA LYS A 496 -2.20 -28.75 -1.32
C LYS A 496 -2.28 -29.42 0.04
N ALA A 497 -1.22 -30.11 0.48
CA ALA A 497 -1.19 -30.75 1.79
C ALA A 497 -1.30 -29.71 2.91
N VAL A 498 -0.56 -28.61 2.82
CA VAL A 498 -0.62 -27.52 3.82
C VAL A 498 -1.97 -26.82 3.83
N ILE A 499 -2.53 -26.55 2.65
CA ILE A 499 -3.85 -25.94 2.51
C ILE A 499 -4.96 -26.87 3.04
N SER A 500 -4.79 -28.19 2.96
CA SER A 500 -5.83 -29.17 3.32
C SER A 500 -6.35 -29.02 4.75
N HIS A 501 -5.48 -28.66 5.70
CA HIS A 501 -5.85 -28.35 7.08
C HIS A 501 -6.88 -27.22 7.14
N PHE A 502 -6.61 -26.11 6.44
CA PHE A 502 -7.51 -24.95 6.41
C PHE A 502 -8.80 -25.24 5.63
N GLU A 503 -8.73 -26.02 4.55
CA GLU A 503 -9.92 -26.41 3.79
C GLU A 503 -10.87 -27.30 4.59
N LYS A 504 -10.32 -28.24 5.37
CA LYS A 504 -11.09 -29.11 6.26
C LYS A 504 -11.94 -28.28 7.23
N ILE A 505 -11.35 -27.26 7.83
CA ILE A 505 -12.04 -26.35 8.75
C ILE A 505 -13.08 -25.51 8.00
N TYR A 506 -12.70 -24.91 6.87
CA TYR A 506 -13.59 -24.06 6.07
C TYR A 506 -14.87 -24.79 5.62
N ARG A 507 -14.77 -26.08 5.27
CA ARG A 507 -15.93 -26.91 4.88
C ARG A 507 -16.87 -27.20 6.06
N LEU A 508 -16.36 -27.16 7.30
CA LEU A 508 -17.09 -27.54 8.51
C LEU A 508 -17.63 -26.35 9.33
N GLY A 509 -17.02 -25.15 9.21
CA GLY A 509 -17.35 -23.98 10.04
C GLY A 509 -17.60 -22.72 9.22
N LYS A 510 -18.79 -22.57 8.63
CA LYS A 510 -19.11 -21.39 7.80
C LYS A 510 -19.32 -20.08 8.58
N GLU A 511 -19.45 -20.12 9.90
CA GLU A 511 -19.88 -18.96 10.71
C GLU A 511 -19.04 -18.67 11.97
N ASP A 512 -18.03 -19.49 12.29
CA ASP A 512 -17.11 -19.21 13.41
C ASP A 512 -15.84 -18.45 12.96
N ASP A 513 -15.15 -17.83 13.92
CA ASP A 513 -13.96 -17.01 13.66
C ASP A 513 -12.81 -17.84 13.07
N VAL A 514 -12.69 -19.13 13.41
CA VAL A 514 -11.62 -20.01 12.89
C VAL A 514 -11.84 -20.36 11.41
N GLY A 515 -13.09 -20.59 11.00
CA GLY A 515 -13.47 -20.80 9.60
C GLY A 515 -13.18 -19.57 8.73
N ILE A 516 -13.49 -18.37 9.23
CA ILE A 516 -13.16 -17.10 8.56
C ILE A 516 -11.64 -16.93 8.43
N ARG A 517 -10.88 -17.19 9.51
CA ARG A 517 -9.40 -17.16 9.49
C ARG A 517 -8.83 -18.17 8.49
N SER A 518 -9.44 -19.34 8.37
CA SER A 518 -9.03 -20.41 7.44
C SER A 518 -9.28 -19.98 5.99
N ALA A 519 -10.46 -19.47 5.66
CA ALA A 519 -10.76 -18.94 4.33
C ALA A 519 -9.77 -17.84 3.91
N ARG A 520 -9.48 -16.90 4.82
CA ARG A 520 -8.50 -15.83 4.60
C ARG A 520 -7.09 -16.38 4.37
N MET A 521 -6.69 -17.43 5.10
CA MET A 521 -5.39 -18.07 4.91
C MET A 521 -5.27 -18.70 3.53
N ILE A 522 -6.28 -19.48 3.11
CA ILE A 522 -6.31 -20.15 1.81
C ILE A 522 -6.26 -19.11 0.68
N LYS A 523 -7.08 -18.06 0.78
CA LYS A 523 -7.07 -16.93 -0.17
C LYS A 523 -5.70 -16.30 -0.30
N ARG A 524 -5.06 -15.95 0.84
CA ARG A 524 -3.74 -15.32 0.85
C ARG A 524 -2.67 -16.22 0.25
N PHE A 525 -2.74 -17.53 0.51
CA PHE A 525 -1.79 -18.50 -0.02
C PHE A 525 -1.90 -18.60 -1.55
N TYR A 526 -3.11 -18.71 -2.10
CA TYR A 526 -3.31 -18.72 -3.54
C TYR A 526 -2.96 -17.38 -4.20
N GLU A 527 -3.27 -16.24 -3.56
CA GLU A 527 -2.82 -14.94 -4.05
C GLU A 527 -1.29 -14.87 -4.12
N TYR A 528 -0.59 -15.31 -3.08
CA TYR A 528 0.87 -15.36 -3.06
C TYR A 528 1.45 -16.26 -4.16
N LEU A 529 0.88 -17.45 -4.38
CA LEU A 529 1.29 -18.29 -5.49
C LEU A 529 1.05 -17.59 -6.84
N GLY A 530 -0.11 -16.97 -7.02
CA GLY A 530 -0.40 -16.17 -8.21
C GLY A 530 0.66 -15.10 -8.46
N ASP A 531 1.04 -14.34 -7.42
CA ASP A 531 2.06 -13.29 -7.49
C ASP A 531 3.45 -13.87 -7.82
N LYS A 532 3.83 -14.98 -7.15
CA LYS A 532 5.09 -15.71 -7.38
C LYS A 532 5.21 -16.19 -8.83
N TYR A 533 4.19 -16.87 -9.35
CA TYR A 533 4.18 -17.37 -10.72
C TYR A 533 4.13 -16.23 -11.75
N CYS A 534 3.42 -15.14 -11.46
CA CYS A 534 3.40 -13.94 -12.29
C CYS A 534 4.80 -13.31 -12.39
N HIS A 535 5.52 -13.21 -11.26
CA HIS A 535 6.89 -12.72 -11.21
C HIS A 535 7.85 -13.58 -12.05
N TYR A 536 7.68 -14.91 -12.03
CA TYR A 536 8.42 -15.84 -12.89
C TYR A 536 7.95 -15.88 -14.36
N ARG A 537 7.04 -14.98 -14.76
CA ARG A 537 6.45 -14.90 -16.10
C ARG A 537 5.68 -16.18 -16.52
N GLN A 538 5.23 -16.97 -15.54
CA GLN A 538 4.40 -18.16 -15.73
C GLN A 538 2.91 -17.79 -15.59
N TYR A 539 2.44 -17.03 -16.57
CA TYR A 539 1.14 -16.35 -16.54
C TYR A 539 -0.08 -17.28 -16.47
N GLY A 540 -0.04 -18.45 -17.11
CA GLY A 540 -1.14 -19.42 -17.07
C GLY A 540 -1.39 -19.95 -15.65
N GLU A 541 -0.32 -20.32 -14.95
CA GLU A 541 -0.38 -20.76 -13.55
C GLU A 541 -0.83 -19.62 -12.62
N ALA A 542 -0.29 -18.41 -12.84
CA ALA A 542 -0.69 -17.25 -12.06
C ALA A 542 -2.20 -17.00 -12.12
N ILE A 543 -2.80 -17.05 -13.32
CA ILE A 543 -4.25 -16.92 -13.51
C ILE A 543 -5.02 -18.01 -12.75
N ASN A 544 -4.57 -19.27 -12.84
CA ASN A 544 -5.23 -20.38 -12.14
C ASN A 544 -5.25 -20.12 -10.63
N TYR A 545 -4.13 -19.71 -10.04
CA TYR A 545 -4.07 -19.41 -8.61
C TYR A 545 -4.90 -18.20 -8.20
N TYR A 546 -4.91 -17.10 -8.97
CA TYR A 546 -5.80 -15.98 -8.66
C TYR A 546 -7.29 -16.38 -8.72
N LYS A 547 -7.67 -17.27 -9.64
CA LYS A 547 -9.02 -17.82 -9.71
C LYS A 547 -9.35 -18.72 -8.52
N GLU A 548 -8.40 -19.52 -8.04
CA GLU A 548 -8.57 -20.26 -6.78
C GLU A 548 -8.75 -19.31 -5.59
N ALA A 549 -7.94 -18.24 -5.50
CA ALA A 549 -8.09 -17.23 -4.44
C ALA A 549 -9.48 -16.58 -4.43
N LEU A 550 -10.04 -16.29 -5.61
CA LEU A 550 -11.39 -15.72 -5.78
C LEU A 550 -12.49 -16.63 -5.23
N LYS A 551 -12.31 -17.96 -5.17
CA LYS A 551 -13.32 -18.86 -4.56
C LYS A 551 -13.52 -18.61 -3.07
N TYR A 552 -12.50 -18.08 -2.40
CA TYR A 552 -12.51 -17.79 -0.96
C TYR A 552 -12.74 -16.30 -0.64
N SER A 553 -12.74 -15.44 -1.66
CA SER A 553 -13.03 -13.99 -1.57
C SER A 553 -13.74 -13.54 -2.85
N THR A 554 -15.04 -13.81 -2.95
CA THR A 554 -15.76 -13.87 -4.25
C THR A 554 -16.00 -12.55 -4.96
N HIS A 555 -15.60 -11.40 -4.39
CA HIS A 555 -15.93 -10.08 -4.93
C HIS A 555 -14.74 -9.10 -4.89
N GLU A 556 -13.51 -9.62 -4.95
CA GLU A 556 -12.30 -8.82 -4.78
C GLU A 556 -11.73 -8.34 -6.12
N LEU A 557 -12.11 -7.13 -6.53
CA LEU A 557 -11.60 -6.39 -7.70
C LEU A 557 -10.07 -6.42 -7.83
N LYS A 558 -9.29 -6.45 -6.73
CA LYS A 558 -7.83 -6.57 -6.80
C LYS A 558 -7.41 -7.86 -7.51
N LEU A 559 -8.01 -9.00 -7.15
CA LEU A 559 -7.72 -10.30 -7.76
C LEU A 559 -8.19 -10.35 -9.22
N TYR A 560 -9.38 -9.80 -9.52
CA TYR A 560 -9.83 -9.68 -10.90
C TYR A 560 -8.87 -8.84 -11.76
N ARG A 561 -8.41 -7.69 -11.24
CA ARG A 561 -7.42 -6.85 -11.93
C ARG A 561 -6.09 -7.58 -12.15
N LYS A 562 -5.65 -8.44 -11.22
CA LYS A 562 -4.44 -9.26 -11.42
C LYS A 562 -4.62 -10.22 -12.60
N VAL A 563 -5.79 -10.86 -12.71
CA VAL A 563 -6.14 -11.73 -13.84
C VAL A 563 -6.23 -10.93 -15.16
N ASP A 564 -6.97 -9.82 -15.18
CA ASP A 564 -7.14 -8.99 -16.37
C ASP A 564 -5.82 -8.36 -16.83
N SER A 565 -4.93 -8.01 -15.88
CA SER A 565 -3.57 -7.51 -16.19
C SER A 565 -2.81 -8.51 -17.07
N ILE A 566 -2.95 -9.80 -16.77
CA ILE A 566 -2.25 -10.85 -17.49
C ILE A 566 -2.91 -11.05 -18.86
N TYR A 567 -4.24 -11.11 -18.93
CA TYR A 567 -4.95 -11.28 -20.19
C TYR A 567 -4.69 -10.12 -21.17
N MET A 568 -4.60 -8.89 -20.67
CA MET A 568 -4.40 -7.69 -21.49
C MET A 568 -2.92 -7.28 -21.60
N LYS A 569 -1.98 -8.09 -21.08
CA LYS A 569 -0.58 -7.70 -20.92
C LYS A 569 0.05 -7.22 -22.23
N GLY A 570 -0.07 -7.99 -23.31
CA GLY A 570 0.51 -7.64 -24.61
C GLY A 570 -0.04 -6.32 -25.15
N MET A 571 -1.36 -6.12 -25.11
CA MET A 571 -2.00 -4.88 -25.56
C MET A 571 -1.56 -3.68 -24.70
N MET A 572 -1.45 -3.84 -23.38
CA MET A 572 -1.00 -2.77 -22.50
C MET A 572 0.48 -2.42 -22.76
N GLU A 573 1.34 -3.42 -22.92
CA GLU A 573 2.75 -3.23 -23.26
C GLU A 573 2.91 -2.51 -24.60
N GLU A 574 2.13 -2.91 -25.63
CA GLU A 574 2.10 -2.25 -26.93
C GLU A 574 1.62 -0.80 -26.84
N TYR A 575 0.50 -0.56 -26.14
CA TYR A 575 -0.04 0.79 -25.91
C TYR A 575 0.98 1.72 -25.25
N PHE A 576 1.57 1.31 -24.13
CA PHE A 576 2.50 2.15 -23.40
C PHE A 576 3.79 2.38 -24.18
N HIS A 577 4.26 1.39 -24.93
CA HIS A 577 5.41 1.56 -25.81
C HIS A 577 5.16 2.59 -26.93
N LEU A 578 3.96 2.59 -27.55
CA LEU A 578 3.60 3.60 -28.55
C LEU A 578 3.46 4.99 -27.93
N ILE A 579 2.92 5.09 -26.71
CA ILE A 579 2.82 6.34 -25.95
C ILE A 579 4.21 6.90 -25.63
N ASP A 580 5.14 6.05 -25.16
CA ASP A 580 6.51 6.45 -24.87
C ASP A 580 7.22 6.93 -26.13
N ARG A 581 7.07 6.22 -27.26
CA ARG A 581 7.62 6.64 -28.56
C ARG A 581 7.10 8.02 -28.99
N VAL A 582 5.79 8.24 -28.95
CA VAL A 582 5.22 9.55 -29.32
C VAL A 582 5.74 10.64 -28.40
N TYR A 583 5.87 10.35 -27.11
CA TYR A 583 6.42 11.30 -26.15
C TYR A 583 7.89 11.63 -26.44
N GLU A 584 8.72 10.62 -26.76
CA GLU A 584 10.12 10.80 -27.18
C GLU A 584 10.25 11.63 -28.46
N GLU A 585 9.45 11.33 -29.49
CA GLU A 585 9.42 12.07 -30.76
C GLU A 585 9.04 13.55 -30.58
N HIS A 586 8.24 13.86 -29.56
CA HIS A 586 7.83 15.23 -29.22
C HIS A 586 8.72 15.86 -28.14
N GLU A 587 9.97 15.43 -28.04
CA GLU A 587 10.94 15.92 -27.05
C GLU A 587 10.37 15.89 -25.62
N TYR A 588 9.71 14.81 -25.22
CA TYR A 588 9.11 14.66 -23.89
C TYR A 588 8.09 15.77 -23.55
N LYS A 589 7.35 16.26 -24.54
CA LYS A 589 6.20 17.16 -24.37
C LYS A 589 4.92 16.47 -24.80
N GLU A 590 3.82 16.79 -24.12
CA GLU A 590 2.51 16.31 -24.54
C GLU A 590 2.06 17.11 -25.78
N PRO A 591 1.75 16.45 -26.91
CA PRO A 591 1.29 17.15 -28.11
C PRO A 591 -0.09 17.77 -27.91
N GLU A 592 -0.45 18.74 -28.75
CA GLU A 592 -1.79 19.32 -28.75
C GLU A 592 -2.84 18.23 -29.00
N GLY A 593 -3.87 18.16 -28.14
CA GLY A 593 -4.87 17.10 -28.20
C GLY A 593 -4.38 15.74 -27.70
N TRP A 594 -3.43 15.70 -26.77
CA TRP A 594 -2.84 14.46 -26.22
C TRP A 594 -3.85 13.37 -25.81
N GLU A 595 -4.94 13.74 -25.14
CA GLU A 595 -5.97 12.77 -24.74
C GLU A 595 -6.66 12.12 -25.95
N ARG A 596 -6.83 12.86 -27.05
CA ARG A 596 -7.34 12.34 -28.32
C ARG A 596 -6.35 11.37 -28.96
N TYR A 597 -5.04 11.69 -28.95
CA TYR A 597 -4.00 10.77 -29.42
C TYR A 597 -3.94 9.47 -28.61
N LYS A 598 -4.00 9.57 -27.28
CA LYS A 598 -4.11 8.42 -26.38
C LYS A 598 -5.29 7.54 -26.74
N LEU A 599 -6.47 8.13 -27.01
CA LEU A 599 -7.65 7.38 -27.43
C LEU A 599 -7.43 6.69 -28.78
N GLY A 600 -6.85 7.39 -29.76
CA GLY A 600 -6.56 6.83 -31.08
C GLY A 600 -5.67 5.59 -30.99
N ILE A 601 -4.54 5.71 -30.30
CA ILE A 601 -3.61 4.58 -30.06
C ILE A 601 -4.32 3.45 -29.31
N ALA A 602 -5.12 3.77 -28.29
CA ALA A 602 -5.87 2.74 -27.55
C ALA A 602 -6.87 2.00 -28.45
N LEU A 603 -7.58 2.69 -29.32
CA LEU A 603 -8.52 2.08 -30.27
C LEU A 603 -7.79 1.21 -31.29
N GLU A 604 -6.70 1.70 -31.86
CA GLU A 604 -5.87 0.95 -32.81
C GLU A 604 -5.31 -0.33 -32.18
N VAL A 605 -4.71 -0.23 -30.99
CA VAL A 605 -4.17 -1.38 -30.27
C VAL A 605 -5.27 -2.37 -29.89
N PHE A 606 -6.40 -1.88 -29.39
CA PHE A 606 -7.50 -2.74 -28.95
C PHE A 606 -8.12 -3.52 -30.12
N TYR A 607 -8.41 -2.84 -31.24
CA TYR A 607 -9.00 -3.47 -32.43
C TYR A 607 -8.00 -4.26 -33.27
N GLY A 608 -6.72 -3.87 -33.26
CA GLY A 608 -5.64 -4.66 -33.86
C GLY A 608 -5.42 -6.01 -33.15
N ASN A 609 -5.82 -6.11 -31.89
CA ASN A 609 -5.69 -7.31 -31.05
C ASN A 609 -7.04 -7.99 -30.73
N GLU A 610 -8.17 -7.54 -31.28
CA GLU A 610 -9.52 -8.00 -30.89
C GLU A 610 -9.69 -9.53 -31.05
N GLY A 611 -9.04 -10.13 -32.04
CA GLY A 611 -9.02 -11.59 -32.25
C GLY A 611 -8.33 -12.41 -31.15
N TYR A 612 -7.53 -11.78 -30.28
CA TYR A 612 -6.80 -12.39 -29.18
C TYR A 612 -7.43 -12.13 -27.80
N VAL A 613 -8.42 -11.22 -27.72
CA VAL A 613 -9.15 -10.94 -26.49
C VAL A 613 -10.18 -12.05 -26.26
N LYS A 614 -9.77 -13.14 -25.58
CA LYS A 614 -10.75 -14.10 -25.06
C LYS A 614 -11.72 -13.34 -24.15
N PRO A 615 -13.06 -13.51 -24.30
CA PRO A 615 -14.03 -12.84 -23.43
C PRO A 615 -13.91 -13.41 -22.02
N CYS A 616 -13.04 -12.80 -21.23
CA CYS A 616 -12.82 -13.10 -19.81
C CYS A 616 -13.65 -12.21 -18.89
N CYS A 617 -14.23 -11.14 -19.44
CA CYS A 617 -15.00 -10.13 -18.73
C CYS A 617 -16.12 -9.56 -19.59
N ARG A 618 -17.09 -8.87 -18.97
CA ARG A 618 -18.27 -8.29 -19.63
C ARG A 618 -17.92 -7.14 -20.57
N ALA A 619 -17.01 -6.25 -20.19
CA ALA A 619 -16.66 -5.05 -20.96
C ALA A 619 -15.12 -4.87 -21.08
N PRO A 620 -14.44 -5.68 -21.92
CA PRO A 620 -12.98 -5.64 -22.07
C PRO A 620 -12.44 -4.25 -22.45
N TRP A 621 -13.15 -3.54 -23.33
CA TRP A 621 -12.78 -2.17 -23.71
C TRP A 621 -12.74 -1.21 -22.52
N LEU A 622 -13.76 -1.24 -21.64
CA LEU A 622 -13.81 -0.32 -20.49
C LEU A 622 -12.69 -0.61 -19.49
N ILE A 623 -12.31 -1.88 -19.34
CA ILE A 623 -11.15 -2.28 -18.52
C ILE A 623 -9.86 -1.75 -19.16
N PHE A 624 -9.70 -1.94 -20.48
CA PHE A 624 -8.53 -1.42 -21.21
C PHE A 624 -8.44 0.11 -21.11
N LEU A 625 -9.53 0.83 -21.40
CA LEU A 625 -9.65 2.28 -21.34
C LEU A 625 -9.26 2.84 -19.96
N ARG A 626 -9.72 2.20 -18.87
CA ARG A 626 -9.37 2.58 -17.49
C ARG A 626 -7.86 2.50 -17.22
N ARG A 627 -7.19 1.55 -17.87
CA ARG A 627 -5.77 1.22 -17.65
C ARG A 627 -4.83 1.90 -18.63
N THR A 628 -5.34 2.47 -19.71
CA THR A 628 -4.57 3.13 -20.76
C THR A 628 -4.87 4.62 -20.80
N VAL A 629 -5.93 5.02 -21.50
CA VAL A 629 -6.27 6.43 -21.75
C VAL A 629 -6.58 7.16 -20.44
N LEU A 630 -7.31 6.53 -19.53
CA LEU A 630 -7.63 7.09 -18.23
C LEU A 630 -6.55 6.79 -17.18
N HIS A 631 -5.42 6.18 -17.55
CA HIS A 631 -4.32 5.95 -16.61
C HIS A 631 -3.85 7.27 -15.98
N GLY A 632 -3.57 7.25 -14.68
CA GLY A 632 -3.23 8.46 -13.92
C GLY A 632 -4.37 9.47 -13.69
N LYS A 633 -5.54 9.32 -14.33
CA LYS A 633 -6.70 10.18 -14.04
C LYS A 633 -7.32 9.83 -12.69
N LYS A 634 -7.89 10.85 -12.05
CA LYS A 634 -8.57 10.75 -10.76
C LYS A 634 -9.77 9.79 -10.82
N PRO A 635 -10.07 9.07 -9.73
CA PRO A 635 -11.18 8.11 -9.71
C PRO A 635 -12.55 8.75 -10.03
N SER A 636 -12.82 9.95 -9.54
CA SER A 636 -14.06 10.70 -9.79
C SER A 636 -14.24 11.01 -11.28
N TYR A 637 -13.15 11.45 -11.93
CA TYR A 637 -13.13 11.67 -13.38
C TYR A 637 -13.39 10.38 -14.16
N LYS A 638 -12.72 9.29 -13.78
CA LYS A 638 -12.95 7.96 -14.37
C LYS A 638 -14.41 7.57 -14.25
N LEU A 639 -14.96 7.64 -13.04
CA LEU A 639 -16.33 7.27 -12.72
C LEU A 639 -17.34 8.08 -13.55
N ALA A 640 -17.15 9.39 -13.66
CA ALA A 640 -18.01 10.26 -14.46
C ALA A 640 -18.00 9.88 -15.95
N ILE A 641 -16.81 9.61 -16.51
CA ILE A 641 -16.70 9.12 -17.89
C ILE A 641 -17.42 7.79 -18.05
N LEU A 642 -17.12 6.81 -17.19
CA LEU A 642 -17.66 5.45 -17.29
C LEU A 642 -19.18 5.43 -17.17
N THR A 643 -19.75 6.26 -16.29
CA THR A 643 -21.20 6.42 -16.14
C THR A 643 -21.82 7.01 -17.40
N LYS A 644 -21.17 8.01 -18.02
CA LYS A 644 -21.63 8.61 -19.28
C LYS A 644 -21.53 7.61 -20.44
N LEU A 645 -20.48 6.80 -20.50
CA LEU A 645 -20.32 5.71 -21.47
C LEU A 645 -21.37 4.61 -21.29
N LEU A 646 -21.70 4.24 -20.05
CA LEU A 646 -22.79 3.30 -19.76
C LEU A 646 -24.12 3.81 -20.32
N ARG A 647 -24.46 5.08 -20.06
CA ARG A 647 -25.68 5.72 -20.61
C ARG A 647 -25.67 5.73 -22.14
N LEU A 648 -24.54 6.08 -22.75
CA LEU A 648 -24.36 6.04 -24.20
C LEU A 648 -24.61 4.63 -24.75
N GLN A 649 -24.01 3.59 -24.17
CA GLN A 649 -24.22 2.21 -24.59
C GLN A 649 -25.69 1.79 -24.56
N LYS A 650 -26.40 2.18 -23.50
CA LYS A 650 -27.82 1.86 -23.35
C LYS A 650 -28.67 2.63 -24.36
N LYS A 651 -28.39 3.92 -24.60
CA LYS A 651 -29.11 4.73 -25.61
C LYS A 651 -28.84 4.25 -27.04
N LEU A 652 -27.60 3.88 -27.38
CA LEU A 652 -27.26 3.33 -28.69
C LEU A 652 -28.13 2.10 -29.04
N ASN A 653 -28.41 1.26 -28.05
CA ASN A 653 -29.17 0.01 -28.25
C ASN A 653 -30.68 0.16 -28.11
N ARG A 654 -31.18 1.04 -27.23
CA ARG A 654 -32.61 1.06 -26.83
C ARG A 654 -33.41 2.26 -27.33
N ALA A 655 -32.78 3.41 -27.52
CA ALA A 655 -33.51 4.60 -27.95
C ALA A 655 -34.03 4.40 -29.38
N ASN A 656 -35.15 5.01 -29.75
CA ASN A 656 -35.51 5.16 -31.16
C ASN A 656 -34.55 6.16 -31.85
N ASP A 657 -34.63 6.29 -33.17
CA ASP A 657 -33.68 7.10 -33.95
C ASP A 657 -33.75 8.60 -33.59
N ASP A 658 -34.95 9.13 -33.32
CA ASP A 658 -35.14 10.54 -32.94
C ASP A 658 -34.57 10.83 -31.55
N GLU A 659 -34.86 9.97 -30.57
CA GLU A 659 -34.32 10.07 -29.22
C GLU A 659 -32.80 9.94 -29.21
N LEU A 660 -32.24 9.02 -29.99
CA LEU A 660 -30.80 8.83 -30.08
C LEU A 660 -30.14 10.05 -30.73
N SER A 661 -30.72 10.60 -31.80
CA SER A 661 -30.22 11.80 -32.47
C SER A 661 -30.18 13.00 -31.52
N LEU A 662 -31.28 13.24 -30.80
CA LEU A 662 -31.37 14.33 -29.83
C LEU A 662 -30.35 14.15 -28.70
N PHE A 663 -30.20 12.92 -28.20
CA PHE A 663 -29.23 12.60 -27.16
C PHE A 663 -27.78 12.84 -27.62
N LEU A 664 -27.39 12.33 -28.80
CA LEU A 664 -26.04 12.51 -29.34
C LEU A 664 -25.71 13.99 -29.61
N LYS A 665 -26.68 14.75 -30.10
CA LYS A 665 -26.54 16.19 -30.33
C LYS A 665 -26.36 16.97 -29.03
N ASN A 666 -27.23 16.75 -28.05
CA ASN A 666 -27.25 17.53 -26.81
C ASN A 666 -26.13 17.13 -25.84
N GLU A 667 -25.85 15.84 -25.69
CA GLU A 667 -24.91 15.35 -24.67
C GLU A 667 -23.46 15.27 -25.16
N PHE A 668 -23.27 15.14 -26.48
CA PHE A 668 -21.95 14.91 -27.08
C PHE A 668 -21.58 15.95 -28.16
N GLY A 669 -22.50 16.85 -28.55
CA GLY A 669 -22.21 17.88 -29.55
C GLY A 669 -21.88 17.29 -30.93
N MET A 670 -22.54 16.19 -31.28
CA MET A 670 -22.38 15.52 -32.58
C MET A 670 -23.12 16.31 -33.66
N ILE A 671 -22.52 16.39 -34.86
CA ILE A 671 -23.18 17.00 -36.03
C ILE A 671 -24.05 15.97 -36.76
N GLN A 672 -24.98 16.43 -37.60
CA GLN A 672 -25.99 15.57 -38.23
C GLN A 672 -25.37 14.44 -39.06
N ASP A 673 -24.34 14.72 -39.86
CA ASP A 673 -23.67 13.71 -40.69
C ASP A 673 -23.05 12.57 -39.85
N GLU A 674 -22.45 12.91 -38.71
CA GLU A 674 -21.88 11.94 -37.77
C GLU A 674 -22.99 11.08 -37.12
N ILE A 675 -24.12 11.72 -36.77
CA ILE A 675 -25.29 11.04 -36.20
C ILE A 675 -25.88 10.07 -37.22
N ASP A 676 -26.04 10.50 -38.47
CA ASP A 676 -26.59 9.68 -39.55
C ASP A 676 -25.72 8.45 -39.81
N SER A 677 -24.39 8.59 -39.73
CA SER A 677 -23.45 7.46 -39.75
C SER A 677 -23.70 6.46 -38.63
N ILE A 678 -23.91 6.93 -37.39
CA ILE A 678 -24.22 6.06 -36.23
C ILE A 678 -25.57 5.36 -36.40
N LEU A 679 -26.60 6.08 -36.84
CA LEU A 679 -27.94 5.52 -37.09
C LEU A 679 -27.90 4.47 -38.22
N ASN A 680 -27.18 4.75 -39.30
CA ASN A 680 -26.98 3.80 -40.38
C ASN A 680 -26.26 2.54 -39.92
N TYR A 681 -25.24 2.69 -39.07
CA TYR A 681 -24.56 1.55 -38.47
C TYR A 681 -25.50 0.76 -37.56
N LYS A 682 -26.26 1.43 -36.68
CA LYS A 682 -27.27 0.82 -35.81
C LYS A 682 -28.34 0.05 -36.59
N ARG A 683 -28.83 0.58 -37.72
CA ARG A 683 -29.81 -0.13 -38.56
C ARG A 683 -29.23 -1.41 -39.18
N LYS A 684 -27.91 -1.44 -39.42
CA LYS A 684 -27.18 -2.62 -39.95
C LYS A 684 -26.78 -3.61 -38.85
N LYS A 685 -26.47 -3.13 -37.65
CA LYS A 685 -26.04 -3.93 -36.49
C LYS A 685 -27.16 -4.03 -35.46
N LYS A 686 -27.64 -5.25 -35.20
CA LYS A 686 -28.73 -5.47 -34.24
C LYS A 686 -28.44 -4.96 -32.82
N VAL A 687 -27.17 -4.98 -32.37
CA VAL A 687 -26.75 -4.55 -31.02
C VAL A 687 -25.30 -4.05 -31.04
N PHE A 688 -25.02 -2.91 -30.40
CA PHE A 688 -23.69 -2.47 -29.98
C PHE A 688 -23.29 -3.25 -28.73
N LEU A 689 -22.28 -4.12 -28.86
CA LEU A 689 -21.79 -4.94 -27.75
C LEU A 689 -20.93 -4.10 -26.80
N SER A 690 -20.21 -3.12 -27.34
CA SER A 690 -19.38 -2.16 -26.61
C SER A 690 -19.59 -0.76 -27.16
N VAL A 691 -19.37 0.26 -26.32
CA VAL A 691 -19.27 1.65 -26.82
C VAL A 691 -18.13 1.82 -27.81
N SER A 692 -17.07 1.02 -27.70
CA SER A 692 -15.94 1.06 -28.64
C SER A 692 -16.31 0.67 -30.06
N ASP A 693 -17.42 -0.05 -30.27
CA ASP A 693 -17.89 -0.45 -31.61
C ASP A 693 -18.16 0.77 -32.51
N LEU A 694 -18.31 1.96 -31.91
CA LEU A 694 -18.31 3.24 -32.61
C LEU A 694 -17.07 3.46 -33.49
N TYR A 695 -15.92 2.88 -33.14
CA TYR A 695 -14.70 2.91 -33.96
C TYR A 695 -14.90 2.25 -35.33
N CYS A 696 -15.81 1.29 -35.44
CA CYS A 696 -16.14 0.62 -36.70
C CYS A 696 -17.17 1.37 -37.55
N VAL A 697 -17.67 2.52 -37.07
CA VAL A 697 -18.67 3.32 -37.79
C VAL A 697 -17.97 4.17 -38.85
N GLN A 698 -18.20 3.85 -40.12
CA GLN A 698 -17.69 4.66 -41.23
C GLN A 698 -18.24 6.09 -41.16
N GLY A 699 -17.35 7.08 -41.28
CA GLY A 699 -17.68 8.51 -41.18
C GLY A 699 -17.40 9.12 -39.81
N LEU A 700 -17.05 8.34 -38.79
CA LEU A 700 -16.55 8.89 -37.52
C LEU A 700 -15.03 9.02 -37.56
N GLY A 701 -14.54 10.26 -37.52
CA GLY A 701 -13.12 10.55 -37.32
C GLY A 701 -12.72 10.45 -35.85
N LEU A 702 -11.42 10.59 -35.58
CA LEU A 702 -10.89 10.55 -34.21
C LEU A 702 -11.47 11.67 -33.32
N ASP A 703 -11.79 12.83 -33.90
CA ASP A 703 -12.47 13.93 -33.17
C ASP A 703 -13.89 13.55 -32.74
N SER A 704 -14.66 12.94 -33.64
CA SER A 704 -16.01 12.44 -33.36
C SER A 704 -15.96 11.34 -32.29
N LEU A 705 -14.99 10.43 -32.40
CA LEU A 705 -14.78 9.36 -31.41
C LEU A 705 -14.34 9.91 -30.06
N ALA A 706 -13.49 10.94 -30.01
CA ALA A 706 -13.08 11.59 -28.77
C ALA A 706 -14.27 12.25 -28.07
N LYS A 707 -15.18 12.91 -28.79
CA LYS A 707 -16.42 13.43 -28.20
C LYS A 707 -17.23 12.32 -27.52
N LEU A 708 -17.36 11.16 -28.15
CA LEU A 708 -18.20 10.04 -27.68
C LEU A 708 -17.54 9.21 -26.56
N LEU A 709 -16.26 8.87 -26.72
CA LEU A 709 -15.53 7.91 -25.88
C LEU A 709 -14.68 8.57 -24.79
N LEU A 710 -14.39 9.87 -24.94
CA LEU A 710 -13.79 10.73 -23.91
C LEU A 710 -14.62 12.01 -23.74
N PRO A 711 -15.92 11.89 -23.40
CA PRO A 711 -16.79 13.04 -23.31
C PRO A 711 -16.32 14.01 -22.23
N ARG A 712 -16.58 15.30 -22.45
CA ARG A 712 -16.40 16.30 -21.41
C ARG A 712 -17.32 15.98 -20.24
N VAL A 713 -16.74 15.88 -19.06
CA VAL A 713 -17.43 15.67 -17.78
C VAL A 713 -17.10 16.81 -16.84
N ARG A 714 -18.09 17.23 -16.04
CA ARG A 714 -17.89 18.16 -14.92
C ARG A 714 -17.96 17.36 -13.63
N ILE A 715 -16.95 17.51 -12.79
CA ILE A 715 -16.95 16.96 -11.44
C ILE A 715 -17.37 18.12 -10.53
N GLU A 716 -18.42 17.92 -9.74
CA GLU A 716 -18.76 18.88 -8.68
C GLU A 716 -17.76 18.69 -7.54
N SER A 717 -17.31 19.75 -6.88
CA SER A 717 -16.27 19.70 -5.82
C SER A 717 -16.59 18.73 -4.68
N GLN A 718 -17.87 18.47 -4.43
CA GLN A 718 -18.32 17.53 -3.39
C GLN A 718 -18.21 16.05 -3.80
N ASN A 719 -18.07 15.80 -5.10
CA ASN A 719 -17.85 14.49 -5.72
C ASN A 719 -16.38 14.29 -6.10
N GLU A 720 -15.51 15.24 -5.74
CA GLU A 720 -14.07 15.13 -5.95
C GLU A 720 -13.50 14.11 -4.98
N LEU A 721 -13.13 12.95 -5.52
CA LEU A 721 -12.25 11.97 -4.86
C LEU A 721 -10.80 12.49 -4.78
N GLU A 722 -10.61 13.81 -4.68
CA GLU A 722 -9.33 14.52 -4.81
C GLU A 722 -8.74 14.91 -3.45
N ASP A 723 -9.59 15.33 -2.50
CA ASP A 723 -9.17 15.75 -1.15
C ASP A 723 -8.89 14.58 -0.21
N ALA A 724 -9.28 13.38 -0.61
CA ALA A 724 -8.83 12.18 0.04
C ALA A 724 -7.75 11.57 -0.85
N HIS A 725 -6.54 11.47 -0.31
CA HIS A 725 -5.39 10.75 -0.88
C HIS A 725 -5.73 9.26 -1.14
N ILE A 726 -6.60 8.94 -2.10
CA ILE A 726 -7.23 7.62 -2.29
C ILE A 726 -6.70 6.92 -3.55
N PRO A 727 -5.80 5.95 -3.41
CA PRO A 727 -5.54 4.91 -4.41
C PRO A 727 -6.76 4.07 -4.88
N LEU A 728 -6.68 3.61 -6.13
CA LEU A 728 -7.80 3.02 -6.89
C LEU A 728 -8.15 1.55 -6.56
N SER A 729 -7.65 0.93 -5.48
CA SER A 729 -7.80 -0.52 -5.19
C SER A 729 -8.76 -0.82 -4.02
N ILE A 730 -9.41 -1.99 -4.00
CA ILE A 730 -10.30 -2.43 -2.89
C ILE A 730 -9.58 -2.43 -1.54
N SER A 731 -8.32 -2.88 -1.52
CA SER A 731 -7.52 -2.89 -0.29
C SER A 731 -7.38 -1.49 0.31
N LEU A 732 -7.54 -0.46 -0.51
CA LEU A 732 -7.50 0.90 -0.05
C LEU A 732 -8.88 1.47 0.30
N VAL A 733 -9.97 1.01 -0.32
CA VAL A 733 -11.32 1.25 0.21
C VAL A 733 -11.45 0.68 1.62
N GLU A 734 -10.88 -0.50 1.88
CA GLU A 734 -10.78 -1.09 3.23
C GLU A 734 -9.89 -0.25 4.17
N ALA A 735 -8.77 0.30 3.66
CA ALA A 735 -7.94 1.20 4.45
C ALA A 735 -8.70 2.48 4.84
N MET A 736 -9.48 3.04 3.90
CA MET A 736 -10.34 4.20 4.14
C MET A 736 -11.49 3.91 5.10
N GLU A 737 -12.17 2.76 4.98
CA GLU A 737 -13.19 2.29 5.95
C GLU A 737 -12.63 2.42 7.37
N ARG A 738 -11.42 1.88 7.59
CA ARG A 738 -10.78 1.94 8.91
C ARG A 738 -10.32 3.34 9.32
N ARG A 739 -9.84 4.17 8.37
CA ARG A 739 -9.49 5.57 8.66
C ARG A 739 -10.72 6.35 9.11
N TYR A 740 -11.85 6.11 8.44
CA TYR A 740 -13.13 6.69 8.79
C TYR A 740 -13.63 6.22 10.15
N GLU A 741 -13.56 4.92 10.45
CA GLU A 741 -13.91 4.39 11.79
C GLU A 741 -13.10 5.09 12.89
N ASN A 742 -11.79 5.21 12.71
CA ASN A 742 -10.92 5.90 13.67
C ASN A 742 -11.28 7.39 13.80
N MET A 743 -11.53 8.07 12.69
CA MET A 743 -12.03 9.45 12.69
C MET A 743 -13.32 9.57 13.51
N MET A 744 -14.29 8.69 13.30
CA MET A 744 -15.56 8.73 14.02
C MET A 744 -15.41 8.42 15.51
N ASP A 745 -14.51 7.49 15.87
CA ASP A 745 -14.21 7.16 17.26
C ASP A 745 -13.49 8.30 18.00
N GLU A 746 -12.67 9.09 17.29
CA GLU A 746 -12.00 10.29 17.80
C GLU A 746 -12.96 11.49 17.92
N LEU A 747 -13.89 11.64 16.98
CA LEU A 747 -14.82 12.77 16.86
C LEU A 747 -16.07 12.65 17.74
N LYS A 748 -15.95 12.07 18.95
CA LYS A 748 -17.09 11.94 19.89
C LYS A 748 -17.77 13.27 20.26
N GLU A 749 -17.19 14.41 19.90
CA GLU A 749 -17.76 15.75 20.06
C GLU A 749 -17.73 16.55 18.73
N GLY A 750 -18.85 16.56 18.00
CA GLY A 750 -19.16 17.54 16.96
C GLY A 750 -18.82 17.18 15.50
N HIS A 751 -19.62 17.73 14.58
CA HIS A 751 -19.51 17.51 13.12
C HIS A 751 -18.42 18.39 12.49
N ILE A 752 -17.36 17.78 11.97
CA ILE A 752 -16.27 18.49 11.28
C ILE A 752 -16.35 18.26 9.76
N LYS A 753 -16.05 19.32 9.00
CA LYS A 753 -16.01 19.32 7.53
C LYS A 753 -15.15 18.18 6.94
N GLU A 754 -14.02 17.85 7.56
CA GLU A 754 -13.14 16.76 7.09
C GLU A 754 -13.80 15.37 7.18
N ALA A 755 -14.63 15.13 8.21
CA ALA A 755 -15.36 13.87 8.36
C ALA A 755 -16.47 13.74 7.31
N GLN A 756 -17.09 14.87 6.92
CA GLN A 756 -18.06 14.92 5.83
C GLN A 756 -17.41 14.54 4.50
N GLU A 757 -16.29 15.18 4.15
CA GLU A 757 -15.56 14.95 2.91
C GLU A 757 -15.06 13.50 2.81
N HIS A 758 -14.49 12.95 3.90
CA HIS A 758 -14.06 11.55 3.93
C HIS A 758 -15.20 10.55 3.78
N SER A 759 -16.35 10.80 4.42
CA SER A 759 -17.53 9.93 4.30
C SER A 759 -18.01 9.87 2.86
N TYR A 760 -18.08 11.04 2.22
CA TYR A 760 -18.47 11.19 0.83
C TYR A 760 -17.53 10.44 -0.12
N ALA A 761 -16.22 10.63 0.08
CA ALA A 761 -15.20 9.96 -0.72
C ALA A 761 -15.26 8.43 -0.56
N LEU A 762 -15.50 7.92 0.64
CA LEU A 762 -15.67 6.49 0.88
C LEU A 762 -16.91 5.93 0.17
N ALA A 763 -18.03 6.67 0.19
CA ALA A 763 -19.25 6.27 -0.52
C ALA A 763 -19.03 6.17 -2.04
N GLU A 764 -18.38 7.16 -2.65
CA GLU A 764 -18.04 7.13 -4.07
C GLU A 764 -16.98 6.07 -4.43
N ALA A 765 -16.07 5.74 -3.51
CA ALA A 765 -15.11 4.66 -3.71
C ALA A 765 -15.81 3.29 -3.81
N TYR A 766 -16.82 3.02 -2.97
CA TYR A 766 -17.65 1.81 -3.12
C TYR A 766 -18.38 1.78 -4.46
N HIS A 767 -18.95 2.92 -4.86
CA HIS A 767 -19.63 3.03 -6.14
C HIS A 767 -18.69 2.69 -7.31
N TYR A 768 -17.49 3.29 -7.32
CA TYR A 768 -16.48 2.98 -8.34
C TYR A 768 -16.10 1.48 -8.38
N VAL A 769 -15.92 0.85 -7.22
CA VAL A 769 -15.67 -0.60 -7.12
C VAL A 769 -16.85 -1.40 -7.67
N GLY A 770 -18.08 -1.02 -7.33
CA GLY A 770 -19.29 -1.67 -7.82
C GLY A 770 -19.40 -1.65 -9.34
N LEU A 771 -19.16 -0.48 -9.96
CA LEU A 771 -19.18 -0.35 -11.43
C LEU A 771 -18.04 -1.15 -12.09
N ALA A 772 -16.85 -1.17 -11.47
CA ALA A 772 -15.73 -1.96 -11.97
C ALA A 772 -15.99 -3.47 -11.92
N LEU A 773 -16.63 -3.97 -10.84
CA LEU A 773 -17.05 -5.37 -10.73
C LEU A 773 -18.12 -5.72 -11.77
N TYR A 774 -19.05 -4.81 -12.06
CA TYR A 774 -20.03 -5.00 -13.12
C TYR A 774 -19.36 -5.19 -14.49
N ASP A 775 -18.36 -4.37 -14.83
CA ASP A 775 -17.65 -4.47 -16.12
C ASP A 775 -16.83 -5.76 -16.25
N ILE A 776 -16.43 -6.33 -15.13
CA ILE A 776 -15.76 -7.64 -15.08
C ILE A 776 -16.77 -8.77 -15.25
N GLY A 777 -18.02 -8.57 -14.85
CA GLY A 777 -19.11 -9.56 -14.92
C GLY A 777 -19.52 -10.14 -13.57
N ASP A 778 -19.08 -9.55 -12.45
CA ASP A 778 -19.49 -9.94 -11.11
C ASP A 778 -20.69 -9.12 -10.63
N ASP A 779 -21.89 -9.53 -11.06
CA ASP A 779 -23.14 -8.85 -10.72
C ASP A 779 -23.44 -8.85 -9.22
N LYS A 780 -23.07 -9.93 -8.52
CA LYS A 780 -23.31 -10.05 -7.10
C LYS A 780 -22.41 -9.07 -6.33
N GLY A 781 -21.12 -9.03 -6.66
CA GLY A 781 -20.17 -8.08 -6.10
C GLY A 781 -20.57 -6.64 -6.39
N ALA A 782 -20.95 -6.35 -7.64
CA ALA A 782 -21.44 -5.04 -8.03
C ALA A 782 -22.64 -4.60 -7.15
N LYS A 783 -23.67 -5.44 -7.00
CA LYS A 783 -24.82 -5.11 -6.12
C LYS A 783 -24.43 -4.90 -4.66
N ILE A 784 -23.50 -5.70 -4.13
CA ILE A 784 -22.99 -5.55 -2.76
C ILE A 784 -22.34 -4.16 -2.58
N TYR A 785 -21.47 -3.76 -3.51
CA TYR A 785 -20.75 -2.49 -3.41
C TYR A 785 -21.64 -1.27 -3.69
N TYR A 786 -22.60 -1.36 -4.61
CA TYR A 786 -23.64 -0.33 -4.76
C TYR A 786 -24.47 -0.18 -3.47
N LYS A 787 -24.83 -1.30 -2.81
CA LYS A 787 -25.51 -1.25 -1.51
C LYS A 787 -24.64 -0.60 -0.44
N LYS A 788 -23.35 -0.91 -0.37
CA LYS A 788 -22.41 -0.25 0.55
C LYS A 788 -22.35 1.27 0.31
N ALA A 789 -22.30 1.70 -0.95
CA ALA A 789 -22.33 3.12 -1.30
C ALA A 789 -23.62 3.80 -0.82
N ILE A 790 -24.77 3.20 -1.09
CA ILE A 790 -26.09 3.73 -0.68
C ILE A 790 -26.19 3.83 0.85
N VAL A 791 -25.82 2.77 1.57
CA VAL A 791 -25.80 2.78 3.05
C VAL A 791 -24.89 3.89 3.55
N LYS A 792 -23.73 4.09 2.91
CA LYS A 792 -22.78 5.11 3.33
C LYS A 792 -23.28 6.54 3.11
N PHE A 793 -23.97 6.79 1.99
CA PHE A 793 -24.68 8.05 1.78
C PHE A 793 -25.83 8.24 2.79
N GLY A 794 -26.51 7.17 3.19
CA GLY A 794 -27.50 7.19 4.26
C GLY A 794 -26.91 7.64 5.60
N GLU A 795 -25.75 7.09 5.99
CA GLU A 795 -25.05 7.53 7.19
C GLU A 795 -24.67 9.02 7.15
N ILE A 796 -24.36 9.58 5.97
CA ILE A 796 -24.06 11.00 5.81
C ILE A 796 -25.30 11.86 6.09
N ILE A 797 -26.48 11.38 5.71
CA ILE A 797 -27.76 12.05 5.98
C ILE A 797 -28.06 12.04 7.48
N GLU A 798 -27.83 10.90 8.15
CA GLU A 798 -28.08 10.76 9.59
C GLU A 798 -27.11 11.56 10.46
N LYS A 799 -25.87 11.72 9.99
CA LYS A 799 -24.75 12.22 10.81
C LYS A 799 -24.36 13.66 10.53
N PHE A 800 -24.93 14.36 9.56
CA PHE A 800 -24.48 15.71 9.20
C PHE A 800 -25.66 16.63 8.87
N ASP A 801 -25.43 17.94 8.94
CA ASP A 801 -26.42 18.96 8.62
C ASP A 801 -26.03 19.76 7.36
N GLY A 802 -26.98 20.53 6.81
CA GLY A 802 -26.74 21.46 5.72
C GLY A 802 -26.94 20.85 4.33
N ILE A 803 -26.19 21.35 3.33
CA ILE A 803 -26.35 20.94 1.92
C ILE A 803 -25.81 19.52 1.63
N THR A 804 -24.91 19.03 2.47
CA THR A 804 -24.21 17.75 2.31
C THR A 804 -25.19 16.55 2.35
N PRO A 805 -26.08 16.41 3.35
CA PRO A 805 -27.17 15.43 3.35
C PRO A 805 -28.06 15.45 2.09
N VAL A 806 -28.42 16.64 1.61
CA VAL A 806 -29.27 16.79 0.41
C VAL A 806 -28.57 16.25 -0.83
N ASN A 807 -27.29 16.57 -0.97
CA ASN A 807 -26.48 16.03 -2.04
C ASN A 807 -26.33 14.51 -1.89
N ALA A 808 -26.26 13.98 -0.67
CA ALA A 808 -26.08 12.55 -0.43
C ALA A 808 -27.36 11.80 -0.84
N GLN A 809 -28.52 12.36 -0.48
CA GLN A 809 -29.82 11.85 -0.92
C GLN A 809 -29.95 11.90 -2.45
N TYR A 810 -29.52 12.99 -3.09
CA TYR A 810 -29.55 13.09 -4.55
C TYR A 810 -28.66 12.02 -5.21
N ARG A 811 -27.48 11.76 -4.61
CA ARG A 811 -26.58 10.69 -5.06
C ARG A 811 -27.18 9.30 -4.84
N ILE A 812 -27.91 9.03 -3.76
CA ILE A 812 -28.67 7.79 -3.58
C ILE A 812 -29.64 7.58 -4.76
N GLY A 813 -30.40 8.62 -5.13
CA GLY A 813 -31.27 8.59 -6.31
C GLY A 813 -30.51 8.25 -7.60
N ASN A 814 -29.36 8.90 -7.83
CA ASN A 814 -28.53 8.59 -9.00
C ASN A 814 -28.03 7.13 -9.01
N LEU A 815 -27.60 6.58 -7.87
CA LEU A 815 -27.13 5.20 -7.77
C LEU A 815 -28.23 4.20 -8.09
N TYR A 816 -29.47 4.46 -7.67
CA TYR A 816 -30.61 3.63 -8.04
C TYR A 816 -30.92 3.71 -9.54
N GLU A 817 -30.85 4.89 -10.16
CA GLU A 817 -31.00 5.02 -11.61
C GLU A 817 -29.92 4.25 -12.37
N GLU A 818 -28.68 4.27 -11.88
CA GLU A 818 -27.61 3.46 -12.46
C GLU A 818 -27.88 1.96 -12.29
N LEU A 819 -28.30 1.50 -11.11
CA LEU A 819 -28.72 0.12 -10.89
C LEU A 819 -29.85 -0.31 -11.84
N ALA A 820 -30.79 0.58 -12.13
CA ALA A 820 -31.86 0.37 -13.10
C ALA A 820 -31.32 0.19 -14.53
N LEU A 821 -30.26 0.94 -14.90
CA LEU A 821 -29.57 0.77 -16.19
C LEU A 821 -28.79 -0.55 -16.26
N LEU A 822 -28.14 -0.95 -15.16
CA LEU A 822 -27.33 -2.17 -15.07
C LEU A 822 -28.19 -3.44 -15.06
N TYR A 823 -29.33 -3.44 -14.36
CA TYR A 823 -30.13 -4.63 -14.08
C TYR A 823 -31.58 -4.51 -14.58
N GLU A 824 -31.77 -4.79 -15.87
CA GLU A 824 -33.07 -4.68 -16.56
C GLU A 824 -34.23 -5.40 -15.86
N LYS A 825 -33.99 -6.61 -15.35
CA LYS A 825 -35.03 -7.42 -14.68
C LYS A 825 -35.54 -6.80 -13.38
N ALA A 826 -34.82 -5.82 -12.82
CA ALA A 826 -35.19 -5.09 -11.60
C ALA A 826 -35.30 -3.59 -11.88
N GLN A 827 -35.45 -3.18 -13.15
CA GLN A 827 -35.44 -1.78 -13.55
C GLN A 827 -36.58 -0.99 -12.89
N GLU A 828 -37.78 -1.56 -12.83
CA GLU A 828 -38.95 -0.92 -12.21
C GLU A 828 -38.76 -0.69 -10.71
N ASP A 829 -38.26 -1.69 -9.98
CA ASP A 829 -37.95 -1.61 -8.54
C ASP A 829 -36.90 -0.52 -8.26
N TYR A 830 -35.81 -0.49 -9.03
CA TYR A 830 -34.78 0.54 -8.85
C TYR A 830 -35.24 1.93 -9.28
N ASN A 831 -36.04 2.06 -10.35
CA ASN A 831 -36.63 3.34 -10.73
C ASN A 831 -37.56 3.87 -9.64
N THR A 832 -38.35 3.00 -9.01
CA THR A 832 -39.22 3.37 -7.89
C THR A 832 -38.39 3.89 -6.72
N LYS A 833 -37.34 3.16 -6.32
CA LYS A 833 -36.40 3.60 -5.27
C LYS A 833 -35.69 4.91 -5.60
N ALA A 834 -35.36 5.14 -6.87
CA ALA A 834 -34.79 6.42 -7.32
C ALA A 834 -35.81 7.56 -7.18
N ILE A 835 -37.06 7.34 -7.58
CA ILE A 835 -38.16 8.31 -7.41
C ILE A 835 -38.33 8.62 -5.92
N ASP A 836 -38.42 7.60 -5.06
CA ASP A 836 -38.56 7.77 -3.62
C ASP A 836 -37.42 8.62 -3.05
N ALA A 837 -36.17 8.32 -3.44
CA ALA A 837 -35.01 9.06 -2.99
C ALA A 837 -35.07 10.56 -3.40
N TYR A 838 -35.46 10.86 -4.63
CA TYR A 838 -35.63 12.23 -5.10
C TYR A 838 -36.83 12.93 -4.46
N THR A 839 -37.91 12.20 -4.18
CA THR A 839 -39.10 12.72 -3.51
C THR A 839 -38.77 13.26 -2.13
N CYS A 840 -37.86 12.61 -1.38
CA CYS A 840 -37.39 13.14 -0.09
C CYS A 840 -36.76 14.54 -0.17
N ILE A 841 -36.27 14.95 -1.35
CA ILE A 841 -35.69 16.30 -1.56
C ILE A 841 -36.78 17.32 -1.92
N VAL A 842 -37.79 16.88 -2.70
CA VAL A 842 -38.83 17.74 -3.27
C VAL A 842 -40.01 17.94 -2.30
N ASP A 843 -40.35 16.90 -1.53
CA ASP A 843 -41.40 16.96 -0.52
C ASP A 843 -40.95 17.80 0.67
N GLU A 844 -41.67 18.87 0.94
CA GLU A 844 -41.27 19.88 1.92
C GLU A 844 -41.20 19.31 3.35
N GLN A 845 -42.11 18.41 3.70
CA GLN A 845 -42.15 17.80 5.02
C GLN A 845 -40.99 16.80 5.19
N GLN A 846 -40.77 15.89 4.24
CA GLN A 846 -39.66 14.94 4.31
C GLN A 846 -38.30 15.63 4.25
N SER A 847 -38.19 16.70 3.46
CA SER A 847 -36.96 17.49 3.33
C SER A 847 -36.62 18.21 4.64
N GLU A 848 -37.61 18.76 5.33
CA GLU A 848 -37.41 19.35 6.67
C GLU A 848 -37.09 18.30 7.73
N GLU A 849 -37.73 17.13 7.69
CA GLU A 849 -37.48 16.02 8.61
C GLU A 849 -36.06 15.43 8.44
N LEU A 850 -35.57 15.31 7.20
CA LEU A 850 -34.28 14.67 6.89
C LEU A 850 -33.09 15.63 6.89
N PHE A 851 -33.29 16.90 6.54
CA PHE A 851 -32.19 17.84 6.28
C PHE A 851 -32.28 19.16 7.09
N GLY A 852 -33.36 19.35 7.86
CA GLY A 852 -33.63 20.60 8.58
C GLY A 852 -34.04 21.77 7.66
N SER A 853 -34.19 22.96 8.23
CA SER A 853 -34.68 24.15 7.50
C SER A 853 -33.58 24.83 6.66
N ILE A 854 -33.32 24.31 5.46
CA ILE A 854 -32.28 24.79 4.52
C ILE A 854 -32.83 25.32 3.18
N ARG A 855 -34.11 25.72 3.14
CA ARG A 855 -34.91 26.03 1.93
C ARG A 855 -34.24 26.98 0.92
N GLY A 856 -33.39 27.92 1.35
CA GLY A 856 -32.69 28.85 0.45
C GLY A 856 -31.49 28.26 -0.33
N LEU A 857 -30.89 27.17 0.19
CA LEU A 857 -29.65 26.58 -0.35
C LEU A 857 -29.90 25.40 -1.31
N ILE A 858 -31.15 24.90 -1.41
CA ILE A 858 -31.49 23.65 -2.11
C ILE A 858 -32.33 23.83 -3.39
N SER A 859 -32.66 25.06 -3.78
CA SER A 859 -33.55 25.34 -4.92
C SER A 859 -33.11 24.69 -6.24
N ILE A 860 -31.79 24.64 -6.49
CA ILE A 860 -31.22 23.95 -7.66
C ILE A 860 -31.44 22.44 -7.58
N ARG A 861 -31.25 21.84 -6.41
CA ARG A 861 -31.41 20.39 -6.20
C ARG A 861 -32.87 19.97 -6.24
N ILE A 862 -33.79 20.77 -5.72
CA ILE A 862 -35.23 20.56 -5.88
C ILE A 862 -35.58 20.52 -7.36
N ARG A 863 -35.17 21.55 -8.13
CA ARG A 863 -35.45 21.59 -9.58
C ARG A 863 -34.90 20.35 -10.29
N GLN A 864 -33.64 20.00 -10.04
CA GLN A 864 -33.02 18.82 -10.63
C GLN A 864 -33.75 17.53 -10.25
N ALA A 865 -34.08 17.34 -8.97
CA ALA A 865 -34.81 16.17 -8.48
C ALA A 865 -36.20 16.07 -9.13
N THR A 866 -36.94 17.18 -9.24
CA THR A 866 -38.23 17.23 -9.94
C THR A 866 -38.10 16.81 -11.41
N GLU A 867 -37.13 17.34 -12.14
CA GLU A 867 -36.85 16.96 -13.54
C GLU A 867 -36.54 15.44 -13.67
N ARG A 868 -35.80 14.88 -12.70
CA ARG A 868 -35.51 13.44 -12.66
C ARG A 868 -36.75 12.60 -12.37
N ILE A 869 -37.59 13.00 -11.42
CA ILE A 869 -38.85 12.30 -11.09
C ILE A 869 -39.77 12.25 -12.31
N GLU A 870 -39.95 13.39 -13.00
CA GLU A 870 -40.77 13.45 -14.21
C GLU A 870 -40.23 12.53 -15.33
N TYR A 871 -38.91 12.52 -15.51
CA TYR A 871 -38.25 11.65 -16.47
C TYR A 871 -38.44 10.17 -16.14
N LEU A 872 -38.26 9.77 -14.88
CA LEU A 872 -38.40 8.39 -14.43
C LEU A 872 -39.85 7.89 -14.52
N LYS A 873 -40.82 8.73 -14.17
CA LYS A 873 -42.26 8.43 -14.36
C LYS A 873 -42.61 8.22 -15.82
N LYS A 874 -42.07 9.04 -16.73
CA LYS A 874 -42.24 8.85 -18.19
C LYS A 874 -41.68 7.51 -18.66
N ILE A 875 -40.53 7.08 -18.11
CA ILE A 875 -39.95 5.76 -18.42
C ILE A 875 -40.85 4.63 -17.91
N GLN A 876 -41.32 4.70 -16.66
CA GLN A 876 -42.20 3.67 -16.10
C GLN A 876 -43.52 3.52 -16.85
N LEU A 877 -44.06 4.61 -17.43
CA LEU A 877 -45.28 4.57 -18.26
C LEU A 877 -45.04 4.04 -19.68
N SER A 878 -43.78 3.89 -20.11
CA SER A 878 -43.38 3.46 -21.45
C SER A 878 -42.88 2.01 -21.55
N VAL A 879 -42.71 1.35 -20.40
CA VAL A 879 -42.38 -0.07 -20.22
C VAL A 879 -43.69 -0.83 -19.97
#